data_AF-A0A8J3GYH6-F1
#
_entry.id   AF-A0A8J3GYH6-F1
#
_cell.length_a   1.000
_cell.length_b   1.000
_cell.length_c   1.000
_cell.angle_alpha   90.00
_cell.angle_beta   90.00
_cell.angle_gamma   90.00
#
_symmetry.space_group_name_H-M   'P 1'
#
loop_
_entity.id
_entity.type
_entity.pdbx_description
1 polymer ?
#
loop_
_entity_poly.entity_id
_entity_poly.type
_entity_poly.pdbx_seq_one_letter_code
_entity_poly.pdbx_strand_id
1 'polypeptide(L)'
;MNETGEIGKQDYKQAQAFVATLTGDVNTVMDFRAINETDRTVPGIPRRGTLAEHWEELCHWNNQGYGIYCVIAETDGLGKRLENVTRLRAHYIDLDGIDAVQQLEAAKAFNPAPSFAVQSSPGKYHVYWLIEPHNDRDRFTLVQRKLVTRFNSDPSIIDIARILRLPGTLHMKNPASPTLVSCFQLAGFGTRASTGVLEVALWGVEPAHGGALDAPRTPIGLGERAPSTADAVGMLQRIDVATVTDRNQWVAITGAFMQSVAPEDLNHAYQVFQHWNLPYPGNDPAANVKVWNDILQNGTTVKGWSRLHKEATGLTPQQARLMPGVESVISLPANAPGFGPILNPQECAQWFDGCVLISSEGKIRTPKGLYSGPEKFNSEYGGKMFIWDAQGKITDEPWKAATRSQLWTVPKVEFTCFRPSQAEGQITQDELGRRFLNVYKPAVINCREGDASPWLNHLAKMFPDANDRRILIEYLAHNVKYPGHKVPWAPLIQGAEGIGKNAIKKLMRHAIGKMYFYEPKAKQLNNSGSKFNGWMENKLFFMVDEIKTDENRDLVEVLKPFITEIEMEIEGKGSNQRMGDTPGNWLFFSNHKDAIPITKNGRRYCILYSPLQTVEDIAAAGMGQRYFDDLYSWLGDEANGGHFTGIEIVTHYLMNYPVERGGLPNRAPVTSSTAEAIEESRGWLEQIIAEAVETGRTGFRGGWVSTKGVAEICREQGRAVPSTKTLNKALSEQGYHKIGRVKIGADRDSYAYSVNRNNPIFNYEVAQRII
;
A
#
# COMPACT_ATOMS: atom_id res chain seq x y z
N MET A 1 36.98 19.82 37.37
CA MET A 1 38.36 19.84 37.89
C MET A 1 38.30 19.19 39.26
N ASN A 2 39.09 18.15 39.53
CA ASN A 2 39.28 17.69 40.91
C ASN A 2 40.35 18.58 41.57
N GLU A 3 40.17 18.83 42.85
CA GLU A 3 40.87 19.83 43.68
C GLU A 3 42.39 19.59 43.88
N THR A 4 43.03 18.71 43.12
CA THR A 4 44.46 18.39 43.30
C THR A 4 45.38 18.76 42.13
N GLY A 5 44.86 19.30 41.02
CA GLY A 5 45.72 19.82 39.93
C GLY A 5 46.67 18.81 39.28
N GLU A 6 46.54 17.51 39.57
CA GLU A 6 47.25 16.45 38.85
C GLU A 6 46.55 16.16 37.52
N ILE A 7 47.33 16.10 36.44
CA ILE A 7 46.88 15.55 35.15
C ILE A 7 46.32 14.16 35.44
N GLY A 8 45.02 13.94 35.20
CA GLY A 8 44.36 12.69 35.54
C GLY A 8 45.16 11.51 34.99
N LYS A 9 45.59 10.60 35.86
CA LYS A 9 46.30 9.40 35.44
C LYS A 9 45.30 8.41 34.83
N GLN A 10 45.73 7.61 33.87
CA GLN A 10 44.94 6.47 33.41
C GLN A 10 44.61 5.54 34.59
N ASP A 11 43.40 4.97 34.59
CA ASP A 11 42.86 4.13 35.65
C ASP A 11 42.55 2.72 35.13
N TYR A 12 43.42 1.78 35.47
CA TYR A 12 43.25 0.38 35.08
C TYR A 12 41.98 -0.24 35.67
N LYS A 13 41.54 0.17 36.85
CA LYS A 13 40.36 -0.41 37.51
C LYS A 13 39.09 -0.03 36.76
N GLN A 14 39.00 1.20 36.25
CA GLN A 14 37.90 1.63 35.39
C GLN A 14 37.84 0.83 34.08
N ALA A 15 38.99 0.64 33.42
CA ALA A 15 39.09 -0.16 32.20
C ALA A 15 38.72 -1.64 32.47
N GLN A 16 39.24 -2.21 33.56
CA GLN A 16 38.98 -3.57 34.00
C GLN A 16 37.50 -3.78 34.33
N ALA A 17 36.86 -2.87 35.07
CA ALA A 17 35.45 -2.93 35.41
C ALA A 17 34.57 -2.87 34.17
N PHE A 18 34.91 -2.00 33.20
CA PHE A 18 34.21 -1.92 31.92
C PHE A 18 34.30 -3.24 31.14
N VAL A 19 35.51 -3.81 30.97
CA VAL A 19 35.69 -5.08 30.25
C VAL A 19 34.93 -6.20 30.96
N ALA A 20 35.12 -6.38 32.27
CA ALA A 20 34.45 -7.42 33.03
C ALA A 20 32.92 -7.30 32.96
N THR A 21 32.38 -6.08 33.01
CA THR A 21 30.94 -5.84 32.89
C THR A 21 30.43 -6.19 31.49
N LEU A 22 31.14 -5.76 30.44
CA LEU A 22 30.74 -5.96 29.06
C LEU A 22 30.79 -7.44 28.65
N THR A 23 31.86 -8.13 29.00
CA THR A 23 32.19 -9.48 28.50
C THR A 23 31.83 -10.59 29.49
N GLY A 24 31.75 -10.28 30.78
CA GLY A 24 31.64 -11.25 31.87
C GLY A 24 32.99 -11.78 32.37
N ASP A 25 34.10 -11.46 31.69
CA ASP A 25 35.45 -11.91 32.06
C ASP A 25 36.50 -10.85 31.67
N VAL A 26 37.26 -10.40 32.66
CA VAL A 26 38.37 -9.44 32.49
C VAL A 26 39.43 -9.90 31.50
N ASN A 27 39.64 -11.22 31.37
CA ASN A 27 40.64 -11.81 30.48
C ASN A 27 40.09 -12.08 29.07
N THR A 28 38.92 -11.55 28.73
CA THR A 28 38.38 -11.66 27.38
C THR A 28 39.30 -10.94 26.39
N VAL A 29 39.64 -11.62 25.28
CA VAL A 29 40.34 -11.01 24.15
C VAL A 29 39.43 -9.97 23.50
N MET A 30 39.93 -8.74 23.40
CA MET A 30 39.23 -7.58 22.85
C MET A 30 40.04 -6.96 21.73
N ASP A 31 39.38 -6.23 20.84
CA ASP A 31 40.02 -5.39 19.82
C ASP A 31 40.05 -3.94 20.29
N PHE A 32 41.24 -3.44 20.57
CA PHE A 32 41.52 -2.06 20.93
C PHE A 32 42.06 -1.28 19.73
N ARG A 33 41.86 0.04 19.75
CA ARG A 33 42.39 0.95 18.75
C ARG A 33 42.81 2.27 19.38
N ALA A 34 44.08 2.63 19.21
CA ALA A 34 44.57 3.97 19.50
C ALA A 34 44.40 4.85 18.26
N ILE A 35 43.71 5.97 18.38
CA ILE A 35 43.45 6.91 17.27
C ILE A 35 43.96 8.28 17.64
N ASN A 36 44.75 8.89 16.78
CA ASN A 36 45.23 10.25 17.00
C ASN A 36 44.02 11.22 16.94
N GLU A 37 43.78 11.94 18.03
CA GLU A 37 42.59 12.79 18.16
C GLU A 37 42.75 14.16 17.52
N THR A 38 43.98 14.59 17.25
CA THR A 38 44.30 15.90 16.66
C THR A 38 44.58 15.79 15.16
N ASP A 39 45.20 14.71 14.71
CA ASP A 39 45.45 14.42 13.30
C ASP A 39 44.81 13.10 12.88
N ARG A 40 43.65 13.21 12.22
CA ARG A 40 42.88 12.06 11.74
C ARG A 40 43.46 11.40 10.48
N THR A 41 44.52 11.94 9.89
CA THR A 41 45.18 11.34 8.72
C THR A 41 46.10 10.18 9.13
N VAL A 42 46.55 10.15 10.40
CA VAL A 42 47.37 9.07 10.95
C VAL A 42 46.53 7.80 11.12
N PRO A 43 46.91 6.66 10.51
CA PRO A 43 46.18 5.41 10.68
C PRO A 43 46.15 4.97 12.15
N GLY A 44 44.95 4.73 12.68
CA GLY A 44 44.80 4.25 14.06
C GLY A 44 45.44 2.87 14.27
N ILE A 45 46.09 2.69 15.40
CA ILE A 45 46.94 1.55 15.76
C ILE A 45 46.07 0.46 16.41
N PRO A 46 45.87 -0.70 15.76
CA PRO A 46 45.03 -1.77 16.29
C PRO A 46 45.82 -2.69 17.24
N ARG A 47 45.19 -3.17 18.31
CA ARG A 47 45.72 -4.21 19.19
C ARG A 47 44.63 -5.22 19.51
N ARG A 48 44.97 -6.50 19.48
CA ARG A 48 44.08 -7.60 19.86
C ARG A 48 44.73 -8.40 20.97
N GLY A 49 44.01 -8.60 22.06
CA GLY A 49 44.45 -9.35 23.23
C GLY A 49 43.63 -8.97 24.45
N THR A 50 44.04 -9.45 25.61
CA THR A 50 43.42 -9.07 26.87
C THR A 50 43.77 -7.64 27.25
N LEU A 51 42.96 -7.02 28.12
CA LEU A 51 43.24 -5.69 28.62
C LEU A 51 44.59 -5.65 29.38
N ALA A 52 44.90 -6.69 30.16
CA ALA A 52 46.12 -6.77 30.96
C ALA A 52 47.37 -6.79 30.08
N GLU A 53 47.36 -7.56 28.99
CA GLU A 53 48.49 -7.67 28.05
C GLU A 53 48.83 -6.34 27.39
N HIS A 54 47.80 -5.55 27.02
CA HIS A 54 47.98 -4.33 26.23
C HIS A 54 47.95 -3.05 27.05
N TRP A 55 47.65 -3.10 28.35
CA TRP A 55 47.39 -1.89 29.15
C TRP A 55 48.54 -0.88 29.13
N GLU A 56 49.79 -1.35 29.32
CA GLU A 56 50.96 -0.48 29.31
C GLU A 56 51.14 0.21 27.95
N GLU A 57 50.92 -0.52 26.86
CA GLU A 57 51.00 0.03 25.52
C GLU A 57 49.85 1.01 25.23
N LEU A 58 48.63 0.70 25.66
CA LEU A 58 47.49 1.62 25.50
C LEU A 58 47.73 2.93 26.27
N CYS A 59 48.30 2.86 27.49
CA CYS A 59 48.70 4.04 28.25
C CYS A 59 49.81 4.82 27.53
N HIS A 60 50.79 4.12 26.96
CA HIS A 60 51.87 4.75 26.20
C HIS A 60 51.32 5.58 25.02
N TRP A 61 50.43 5.02 24.21
CA TRP A 61 49.78 5.75 23.12
C TRP A 61 48.88 6.87 23.62
N ASN A 62 48.14 6.65 24.71
CA ASN A 62 47.27 7.67 25.28
C ASN A 62 48.04 8.90 25.77
N ASN A 63 49.22 8.69 26.36
CA ASN A 63 50.14 9.77 26.75
C ASN A 63 50.73 10.53 25.55
N GLN A 64 50.74 9.93 24.37
CA GLN A 64 51.14 10.59 23.11
C GLN A 64 49.98 11.34 22.42
N GLY A 65 48.82 11.47 23.06
CA GLY A 65 47.69 12.20 22.51
C GLY A 65 46.71 11.34 21.70
N TYR A 66 46.84 10.01 21.75
CA TYR A 66 45.89 9.11 21.10
C TYR A 66 44.69 8.84 22.02
N GLY A 67 43.50 8.85 21.45
CA GLY A 67 42.31 8.32 22.09
C GLY A 67 42.28 6.81 22.03
N ILE A 68 41.90 6.16 23.13
CA ILE A 68 41.79 4.70 23.18
C ILE A 68 40.33 4.27 23.05
N TYR A 69 40.09 3.35 22.14
CA TYR A 69 38.78 2.82 21.80
C TYR A 69 38.81 1.29 21.79
N CYS A 70 37.65 0.66 21.90
CA CYS A 70 37.48 -0.78 21.77
C CYS A 70 36.21 -1.12 20.97
N VAL A 71 36.20 -2.28 20.33
CA VAL A 71 35.00 -2.85 19.70
C VAL A 71 34.12 -3.47 20.79
N ILE A 72 32.82 -3.17 20.76
CA ILE A 72 31.87 -3.65 21.79
C ILE A 72 31.41 -5.09 21.50
N ALA A 73 31.22 -5.41 20.21
CA ALA A 73 30.89 -6.76 19.77
C ALA A 73 32.10 -7.69 19.82
N GLU A 74 31.86 -8.99 19.85
CA GLU A 74 32.88 -10.01 19.69
C GLU A 74 33.21 -10.17 18.20
N THR A 75 34.50 -10.25 17.88
CA THR A 75 34.97 -10.45 16.51
C THR A 75 35.85 -11.69 16.38
N ASP A 76 35.96 -12.23 15.16
CA ASP A 76 36.86 -13.34 14.83
C ASP A 76 38.35 -12.94 14.80
N GLY A 77 38.66 -11.65 14.75
CA GLY A 77 40.03 -11.12 14.65
C GLY A 77 40.66 -11.19 13.26
N LEU A 78 39.92 -11.62 12.24
CA LEU A 78 40.38 -11.77 10.86
C LEU A 78 40.15 -10.51 10.01
N GLY A 79 39.38 -9.55 10.53
CA GLY A 79 39.10 -8.31 9.82
C GLY A 79 38.33 -7.30 10.66
N LYS A 80 37.95 -6.18 10.03
CA LYS A 80 37.29 -5.02 10.66
C LYS A 80 35.89 -4.76 10.10
N ARG A 81 35.33 -5.73 9.36
CA ARG A 81 34.06 -5.58 8.65
C ARG A 81 32.95 -6.28 9.40
N LEU A 82 31.70 -5.99 9.01
CA LEU A 82 30.51 -6.62 9.58
C LEU A 82 30.59 -8.15 9.60
N GLU A 83 31.16 -8.75 8.57
CA GLU A 83 31.35 -10.20 8.45
C GLU A 83 32.16 -10.81 9.60
N ASN A 84 33.08 -10.06 10.19
CA ASN A 84 33.97 -10.48 11.26
C ASN A 84 33.33 -10.47 12.65
N VAL A 85 32.12 -9.91 12.78
CA VAL A 85 31.41 -9.87 14.07
C VAL A 85 30.71 -11.20 14.32
N THR A 86 31.12 -11.89 15.39
CA THR A 86 30.63 -13.23 15.75
C THR A 86 29.48 -13.17 16.74
N ARG A 87 29.53 -12.29 17.74
CA ARG A 87 28.49 -12.14 18.78
C ARG A 87 28.30 -10.70 19.22
N LEU A 88 27.06 -10.27 19.35
CA LEU A 88 26.65 -8.97 19.85
C LEU A 88 26.45 -9.05 21.37
N ARG A 89 27.00 -8.10 22.13
CA ARG A 89 27.01 -8.15 23.61
C ARG A 89 26.15 -7.07 24.26
N ALA A 90 25.90 -5.98 23.56
CA ALA A 90 25.17 -4.82 24.08
C ALA A 90 24.60 -3.98 22.95
N HIS A 91 23.44 -3.36 23.20
CA HIS A 91 22.99 -2.16 22.51
C HIS A 91 23.55 -0.92 23.19
N TYR A 92 23.71 0.17 22.46
CA TYR A 92 24.30 1.39 23.01
C TYR A 92 23.80 2.66 22.31
N ILE A 93 23.95 3.81 22.96
CA ILE A 93 23.73 5.13 22.36
C ILE A 93 24.91 6.04 22.71
N ASP A 94 25.23 6.96 21.80
CA ASP A 94 26.19 8.05 22.00
C ASP A 94 25.43 9.38 22.12
N LEU A 95 25.52 10.01 23.28
CA LEU A 95 24.83 11.23 23.68
C LEU A 95 25.84 12.37 23.69
N ASP A 96 25.95 13.04 22.55
CA ASP A 96 26.99 14.03 22.25
C ASP A 96 26.44 15.45 21.99
N GLY A 97 25.11 15.57 21.93
CA GLY A 97 24.38 16.82 21.66
C GLY A 97 24.20 17.74 22.87
N ILE A 98 23.59 18.90 22.64
CA ILE A 98 23.31 19.89 23.71
C ILE A 98 22.33 19.38 24.78
N ASP A 99 21.53 18.38 24.44
CA ASP A 99 20.54 17.72 25.29
C ASP A 99 21.09 16.44 25.96
N ALA A 100 22.38 16.12 25.82
CA ALA A 100 22.97 14.86 26.27
C ALA A 100 22.69 14.52 27.75
N VAL A 101 22.73 15.52 28.64
CA VAL A 101 22.40 15.33 30.08
C VAL A 101 20.92 15.01 30.26
N GLN A 102 20.03 15.68 29.54
CA GLN A 102 18.60 15.42 29.58
C GLN A 102 18.27 14.02 29.04
N GLN A 103 18.93 13.61 27.95
CA GLN A 103 18.74 12.28 27.37
C GLN A 103 19.32 11.18 28.25
N LEU A 104 20.40 11.45 28.99
CA LEU A 104 20.91 10.53 30.01
C LEU A 104 19.87 10.30 31.12
N GLU A 105 19.23 11.36 31.63
CA GLU A 105 18.16 11.22 32.62
C GLU A 105 16.94 10.48 32.04
N ALA A 106 16.58 10.74 30.79
CA ALA A 106 15.53 9.99 30.10
C ALA A 106 15.88 8.50 29.94
N ALA A 107 17.14 8.18 29.64
CA ALA A 107 17.63 6.82 29.53
C ALA A 107 17.67 6.11 30.89
N LYS A 108 18.03 6.80 31.98
CA LYS A 108 17.97 6.27 33.35
C LYS A 108 16.54 5.88 33.76
N ALA A 109 15.54 6.64 33.30
CA ALA A 109 14.13 6.38 33.56
C ALA A 109 13.49 5.37 32.57
N PHE A 110 14.23 4.90 31.57
CA PHE A 110 13.73 3.97 30.56
C PHE A 110 13.59 2.55 31.12
N ASN A 111 12.59 1.81 30.63
CA ASN A 111 12.39 0.40 30.95
C ASN A 111 12.40 -0.41 29.64
N PRO A 112 13.33 -1.36 29.44
CA PRO A 112 14.30 -1.86 30.42
C PRO A 112 15.41 -0.84 30.73
N ALA A 113 15.83 -0.80 31.99
CA ALA A 113 16.88 0.12 32.43
C ALA A 113 18.23 -0.23 31.80
N PRO A 114 19.04 0.77 31.39
CA PRO A 114 20.41 0.53 30.92
C PRO A 114 21.29 -0.03 32.04
N SER A 115 22.31 -0.79 31.65
CA SER A 115 23.21 -1.49 32.56
C SER A 115 24.29 -0.55 33.15
N PHE A 116 24.89 0.28 32.32
CA PHE A 116 25.91 1.25 32.75
C PHE A 116 26.06 2.37 31.70
N ALA A 117 26.77 3.44 32.08
CA ALA A 117 27.15 4.49 31.17
C ALA A 117 28.63 4.85 31.29
N VAL A 118 29.16 5.44 30.23
CA VAL A 118 30.53 5.95 30.11
C VAL A 118 30.45 7.44 29.84
N GLN A 119 31.05 8.27 30.69
CA GLN A 119 31.24 9.68 30.37
C GLN A 119 32.46 9.82 29.45
N SER A 120 32.21 10.04 28.16
CA SER A 120 33.25 10.12 27.12
C SER A 120 34.04 11.42 27.17
N SER A 121 33.38 12.50 27.62
CA SER A 121 33.94 13.81 27.98
C SER A 121 32.90 14.59 28.81
N PRO A 122 33.24 15.74 29.41
CA PRO A 122 32.28 16.48 30.22
C PRO A 122 30.97 16.80 29.47
N GLY A 123 29.84 16.35 30.03
CA GLY A 123 28.51 16.51 29.45
C GLY A 123 28.14 15.52 28.33
N LYS A 124 29.00 14.55 28.01
CA LYS A 124 28.81 13.59 26.91
C LYS A 124 28.91 12.15 27.38
N TYR A 125 28.02 11.29 26.89
CA TYR A 125 27.82 9.95 27.47
C TYR A 125 27.58 8.87 26.43
N HIS A 126 28.18 7.69 26.63
CA HIS A 126 27.71 6.46 26.01
C HIS A 126 26.86 5.69 27.03
N VAL A 127 25.69 5.21 26.64
CA VAL A 127 24.80 4.43 27.53
C VAL A 127 24.59 3.04 26.94
N TYR A 128 24.71 2.00 27.76
CA TYR A 128 24.73 0.60 27.32
C TYR A 128 23.62 -0.23 27.94
N TRP A 129 22.95 -1.03 27.11
CA TRP A 129 22.08 -2.12 27.52
C TRP A 129 22.76 -3.45 27.21
N LEU A 130 23.24 -4.16 28.24
CA LEU A 130 23.78 -5.49 28.06
C LEU A 130 22.67 -6.45 27.65
N ILE A 131 22.97 -7.26 26.64
CA ILE A 131 22.04 -8.26 26.12
C ILE A 131 22.60 -9.67 26.25
N GLU A 132 21.70 -10.65 26.20
CA GLU A 132 22.06 -12.04 25.95
C GLU A 132 22.79 -12.15 24.61
N PRO A 133 24.02 -12.70 24.56
CA PRO A 133 24.79 -12.70 23.32
C PRO A 133 24.13 -13.45 22.17
N HIS A 134 23.98 -12.80 21.02
CA HIS A 134 23.44 -13.39 19.80
C HIS A 134 24.17 -12.89 18.55
N ASN A 135 23.89 -13.49 17.38
CA ASN A 135 24.51 -13.10 16.10
C ASN A 135 23.51 -12.51 15.09
N ASP A 136 22.26 -12.27 15.50
CA ASP A 136 21.24 -11.62 14.67
C ASP A 136 21.53 -10.12 14.44
N ARG A 137 22.13 -9.82 13.28
CA ARG A 137 22.59 -8.48 12.88
C ARG A 137 21.45 -7.55 12.46
N ASP A 138 20.44 -8.09 11.79
CA ASP A 138 19.30 -7.30 11.31
C ASP A 138 18.46 -6.84 12.50
N ARG A 139 18.22 -7.76 13.44
CA ARG A 139 17.53 -7.47 14.70
C ARG A 139 18.27 -6.42 15.51
N PHE A 140 19.59 -6.52 15.59
CA PHE A 140 20.40 -5.50 16.24
C PHE A 140 20.25 -4.14 15.55
N THR A 141 20.43 -4.09 14.23
CA THR A 141 20.37 -2.84 13.47
C THR A 141 19.03 -2.14 13.63
N LEU A 142 17.93 -2.89 13.64
CA LEU A 142 16.59 -2.36 13.86
C LEU A 142 16.44 -1.74 15.27
N VAL A 143 16.78 -2.49 16.32
CA VAL A 143 16.68 -2.00 17.71
C VAL A 143 17.60 -0.81 17.95
N GLN A 144 18.81 -0.86 17.41
CA GLN A 144 19.81 0.20 17.48
C GLN A 144 19.30 1.50 16.83
N ARG A 145 18.71 1.44 15.63
CA ARG A 145 18.08 2.60 14.96
C ARG A 145 16.92 3.20 15.74
N LYS A 146 16.16 2.37 16.44
CA LYS A 146 15.06 2.84 17.31
C LYS A 146 15.60 3.52 18.57
N LEU A 147 16.64 2.97 19.20
CA LEU A 147 17.32 3.62 20.33
C LEU A 147 17.90 4.97 19.95
N VAL A 148 18.54 5.07 18.77
CA VAL A 148 19.06 6.33 18.24
C VAL A 148 17.97 7.39 18.12
N THR A 149 16.80 7.02 17.57
CA THR A 149 15.66 7.93 17.43
C THR A 149 15.07 8.30 18.79
N ARG A 150 14.92 7.32 19.69
CA ARG A 150 14.30 7.52 21.01
C ARG A 150 15.06 8.49 21.90
N PHE A 151 16.39 8.47 21.82
CA PHE A 151 17.26 9.24 22.71
C PHE A 151 18.08 10.32 22.01
N ASN A 152 17.73 10.64 20.75
CA ASN A 152 18.43 11.64 19.95
C ASN A 152 19.97 11.42 19.90
N SER A 153 20.37 10.15 19.74
CA SER A 153 21.78 9.76 19.70
C SER A 153 22.43 10.10 18.34
N ASP A 154 23.77 10.13 18.28
CA ASP A 154 24.50 10.27 17.01
C ASP A 154 23.99 9.23 15.97
N PRO A 155 23.44 9.66 14.82
CA PRO A 155 22.88 8.77 13.81
C PRO A 155 23.87 7.78 13.19
N SER A 156 25.18 8.01 13.34
CA SER A 156 26.24 7.12 12.87
C SER A 156 26.44 5.89 13.79
N ILE A 157 25.79 5.86 14.96
CA ILE A 157 25.88 4.79 15.97
C ILE A 157 24.90 3.66 15.64
N ILE A 158 24.96 3.19 14.40
CA ILE A 158 24.20 2.04 13.88
C ILE A 158 25.10 0.95 13.30
N ASP A 159 26.40 1.22 13.22
CA ASP A 159 27.42 0.26 12.76
C ASP A 159 27.69 -0.79 13.84
N ILE A 160 27.50 -2.07 13.49
CA ILE A 160 27.69 -3.21 14.38
C ILE A 160 29.16 -3.35 14.84
N ALA A 161 30.13 -2.94 14.01
CA ALA A 161 31.55 -3.00 14.33
C ALA A 161 32.08 -1.70 14.95
N ARG A 162 31.20 -0.83 15.47
CA ARG A 162 31.57 0.47 16.01
C ARG A 162 32.57 0.32 17.17
N ILE A 163 33.56 1.21 17.15
CA ILE A 163 34.51 1.41 18.23
C ILE A 163 34.04 2.53 19.15
N LEU A 164 34.06 2.30 20.46
CA LEU A 164 33.70 3.29 21.48
C LEU A 164 34.84 3.46 22.49
N ARG A 165 34.85 4.61 23.17
CA ARG A 165 35.88 5.01 24.13
C ARG A 165 36.05 3.96 25.24
N LEU A 166 37.30 3.63 25.56
CA LEU A 166 37.65 2.76 26.68
C LEU A 166 37.74 3.59 27.98
N PRO A 167 36.87 3.36 28.99
CA PRO A 167 37.01 4.01 30.29
C PRO A 167 38.34 3.69 30.96
N GLY A 168 38.80 4.59 31.82
CA GLY A 168 40.13 4.52 32.42
C GLY A 168 41.23 5.14 31.57
N THR A 169 40.93 5.61 30.36
CA THR A 169 41.88 6.35 29.50
C THR A 169 41.50 7.83 29.41
N LEU A 170 42.41 8.66 28.93
CA LEU A 170 42.20 10.10 28.79
C LEU A 170 41.62 10.45 27.43
N HIS A 171 40.68 11.39 27.41
CA HIS A 171 40.18 12.04 26.20
C HIS A 171 41.14 13.15 25.79
N MET A 172 41.83 13.00 24.65
CA MET A 172 43.01 13.79 24.29
C MET A 172 42.77 14.89 23.24
N LYS A 173 41.52 15.11 22.82
CA LYS A 173 41.16 16.13 21.80
C LYS A 173 41.62 17.56 22.16
N ASN A 174 41.71 17.87 23.45
CA ASN A 174 42.36 19.07 23.94
C ASN A 174 43.55 18.67 24.83
N PRO A 175 44.77 18.58 24.28
CA PRO A 175 45.96 18.16 25.03
C PRO A 175 46.29 19.05 26.24
N ALA A 176 45.82 20.31 26.25
CA ALA A 176 46.01 21.23 27.36
C ALA A 176 45.07 20.95 28.55
N SER A 177 44.02 20.16 28.36
CA SER A 177 43.06 19.80 29.40
C SER A 177 42.47 18.40 29.16
N PRO A 178 43.29 17.35 29.35
CA PRO A 178 42.82 15.97 29.19
C PRO A 178 41.81 15.61 30.29
N THR A 179 40.75 14.90 29.92
CA THR A 179 39.71 14.45 30.87
C THR A 179 39.65 12.94 30.92
N LEU A 180 39.59 12.36 32.12
CA LEU A 180 39.43 10.93 32.29
C LEU A 180 38.06 10.46 31.78
N VAL A 181 38.07 9.50 30.86
CA VAL A 181 36.87 8.75 30.48
C VAL A 181 36.53 7.82 31.62
N SER A 182 35.34 7.99 32.22
CA SER A 182 34.92 7.21 33.39
C SER A 182 33.64 6.44 33.09
N CYS A 183 33.42 5.32 33.78
CA CYS A 183 32.18 4.57 33.73
C CYS A 183 31.52 4.47 35.11
N PHE A 184 30.19 4.33 35.09
CA PHE A 184 29.38 4.20 36.29
C PHE A 184 28.16 3.31 36.03
N GLN A 185 27.74 2.59 37.07
CA GLN A 185 26.61 1.68 37.02
C GLN A 185 25.27 2.43 36.88
N LEU A 186 24.30 1.79 36.22
CA LEU A 186 22.92 2.24 36.12
C LEU A 186 21.97 1.15 36.67
N ALA A 187 20.67 1.43 36.72
CA ALA A 187 19.70 0.57 37.41
C ALA A 187 19.59 -0.86 36.81
N GLY A 188 19.97 -1.06 35.55
CA GLY A 188 20.02 -2.37 34.91
C GLY A 188 21.32 -3.15 35.13
N PHE A 189 22.25 -2.66 35.96
CA PHE A 189 23.54 -3.31 36.21
C PHE A 189 23.35 -4.75 36.73
N GLY A 190 24.22 -5.66 36.29
CA GLY A 190 24.18 -7.08 36.68
C GLY A 190 23.13 -7.92 35.95
N THR A 191 22.30 -7.32 35.08
CA THR A 191 21.33 -8.06 34.27
C THR A 191 21.66 -7.97 32.77
N ARG A 192 21.43 -9.06 32.04
CA ARG A 192 21.44 -9.08 30.58
C ARG A 192 20.00 -9.18 30.11
N ALA A 193 19.52 -8.17 29.42
CA ALA A 193 18.18 -8.18 28.86
C ALA A 193 18.13 -9.08 27.62
N SER A 194 17.00 -9.73 27.36
CA SER A 194 16.78 -10.28 26.03
C SER A 194 16.49 -9.12 25.07
N THR A 195 16.99 -9.20 23.84
CA THR A 195 16.74 -8.18 22.80
C THR A 195 15.24 -7.95 22.57
N GLY A 196 14.41 -8.97 22.82
CA GLY A 196 12.94 -8.89 22.74
C GLY A 196 12.31 -7.89 23.70
N VAL A 197 12.87 -7.71 24.90
CA VAL A 197 12.35 -6.73 25.86
C VAL A 197 12.59 -5.30 25.36
N LEU A 198 13.75 -5.05 24.75
CA LEU A 198 14.04 -3.77 24.10
C LEU A 198 13.12 -3.53 22.89
N GLU A 199 12.84 -4.55 22.09
CA GLU A 199 11.91 -4.45 20.94
C GLU A 199 10.50 -4.05 21.38
N VAL A 200 9.99 -4.68 22.43
CA VAL A 200 8.66 -4.36 22.98
C VAL A 200 8.64 -2.92 23.53
N ALA A 201 9.66 -2.53 24.30
CA ALA A 201 9.77 -1.17 24.83
C ALA A 201 9.87 -0.09 23.74
N LEU A 202 10.38 -0.46 22.56
CA LEU A 202 10.57 0.43 21.41
C LEU A 202 9.56 0.17 20.28
N TRP A 203 8.47 -0.56 20.53
CA TRP A 203 7.51 -0.96 19.50
C TRP A 203 6.99 0.24 18.69
N GLY A 204 6.58 1.31 19.38
CA GLY A 204 6.05 2.54 18.77
C GLY A 204 7.09 3.57 18.34
N VAL A 205 8.39 3.26 18.42
CA VAL A 205 9.46 4.16 17.95
C VAL A 205 9.83 3.80 16.51
N GLU A 206 9.74 4.76 15.60
CA GLU A 206 10.19 4.61 14.22
C GLU A 206 11.73 4.53 14.15
N PRO A 207 12.32 3.63 13.36
CA PRO A 207 13.76 3.49 13.27
C PRO A 207 14.40 4.67 12.51
N ALA A 208 15.58 5.10 12.98
CA ALA A 208 16.40 6.09 12.29
C ALA A 208 16.74 5.60 10.87
N HIS A 209 16.64 6.51 9.89
CA HIS A 209 17.05 6.22 8.52
C HIS A 209 18.57 6.18 8.48
N GLY A 210 19.15 4.98 8.34
CA GLY A 210 20.59 4.80 8.35
C GLY A 210 21.28 5.57 7.21
N GLY A 211 22.48 6.06 7.49
CA GLY A 211 23.37 6.68 6.50
C GLY A 211 23.62 5.79 5.27
N ALA A 212 24.08 6.42 4.20
CA ALA A 212 24.00 6.01 2.80
C ALA A 212 24.76 4.73 2.33
N LEU A 213 25.04 3.76 3.21
CA LEU A 213 25.85 2.57 2.88
C LEU A 213 25.07 1.27 2.62
N ASP A 214 23.78 1.18 2.97
CA ASP A 214 22.95 -0.02 2.69
C ASP A 214 21.68 0.28 1.85
N ALA A 215 21.63 1.44 1.19
CA ALA A 215 20.60 1.69 0.20
C ALA A 215 20.95 0.93 -1.09
N PRO A 216 20.00 0.20 -1.72
CA PRO A 216 20.26 -0.40 -3.02
C PRO A 216 20.71 0.69 -4.00
N ARG A 217 21.85 0.45 -4.68
CA ARG A 217 22.34 1.36 -5.73
C ARG A 217 21.28 1.46 -6.81
N THR A 218 20.86 2.68 -7.11
CA THR A 218 19.90 2.95 -8.18
C THR A 218 20.66 2.98 -9.51
N PRO A 219 20.23 2.20 -10.53
CA PRO A 219 20.82 2.32 -11.85
C PRO A 219 20.67 3.74 -12.42
N ILE A 220 21.70 4.20 -13.13
CA ILE A 220 21.68 5.51 -13.78
C ILE A 220 20.49 5.58 -14.75
N GLY A 221 19.67 6.63 -14.63
CA GLY A 221 18.44 6.81 -15.39
C GLY A 221 17.12 6.44 -14.67
N LEU A 222 17.16 5.68 -13.56
CA LEU A 222 15.98 5.29 -12.77
C LEU A 222 15.77 6.12 -11.48
N GLY A 223 16.67 7.05 -11.18
CA GLY A 223 16.62 7.95 -10.03
C GLY A 223 16.14 9.37 -10.37
N GLU A 224 16.31 10.29 -9.44
CA GLU A 224 15.79 11.67 -9.51
C GLU A 224 16.48 12.49 -10.63
N ARG A 225 15.71 12.88 -11.66
CA ARG A 225 16.21 13.67 -12.81
C ARG A 225 16.05 15.17 -12.62
N ALA A 226 16.91 15.93 -13.29
CA ALA A 226 16.73 17.37 -13.46
C ALA A 226 15.56 17.67 -14.42
N PRO A 227 14.99 18.89 -14.42
CA PRO A 227 13.97 19.29 -15.40
C PRO A 227 14.47 19.17 -16.84
N SER A 228 15.76 19.39 -17.07
CA SER A 228 16.45 19.12 -18.33
C SER A 228 17.94 18.80 -18.11
N THR A 229 18.59 18.17 -19.11
CA THR A 229 20.05 17.97 -19.11
C THR A 229 20.80 19.31 -19.02
N ALA A 230 20.28 20.38 -19.63
CA ALA A 230 20.86 21.71 -19.55
C ALA A 230 20.85 22.28 -18.12
N ASP A 231 19.78 22.02 -17.35
CA ASP A 231 19.70 22.42 -15.94
C ASP A 231 20.70 21.65 -15.06
N ALA A 232 20.88 20.34 -15.32
CA ALA A 232 21.90 19.54 -14.65
C ALA A 232 23.32 20.06 -14.92
N VAL A 233 23.62 20.37 -16.18
CA VAL A 233 24.91 20.96 -16.59
C VAL A 233 25.12 22.32 -15.92
N GLY A 234 24.09 23.18 -15.94
CA GLY A 234 24.16 24.51 -15.32
C GLY A 234 24.39 24.46 -13.81
N MET A 235 23.84 23.47 -13.11
CA MET A 235 24.08 23.28 -11.68
C MET A 235 25.47 22.70 -11.38
N LEU A 236 25.96 21.75 -12.17
CA LEU A 236 27.32 21.24 -12.02
C LEU A 236 28.35 22.36 -12.18
N GLN A 237 28.18 23.22 -13.18
CA GLN A 237 29.09 24.35 -13.44
C GLN A 237 29.10 25.42 -12.35
N ARG A 238 28.05 25.50 -11.52
CA ARG A 238 28.01 26.41 -10.36
C ARG A 238 28.82 25.88 -9.17
N ILE A 239 29.16 24.60 -9.16
CA ILE A 239 30.02 24.01 -8.13
C ILE A 239 31.47 24.30 -8.49
N ASP A 240 32.14 25.10 -7.66
CA ASP A 240 33.58 25.33 -7.80
C ASP A 240 34.35 24.08 -7.33
N VAL A 241 34.69 23.21 -8.27
CA VAL A 241 35.37 21.95 -7.98
C VAL A 241 36.77 22.16 -7.39
N ALA A 242 37.39 23.33 -7.57
CA ALA A 242 38.69 23.64 -6.98
C ALA A 242 38.63 23.64 -5.44
N THR A 243 37.44 23.89 -4.88
CA THR A 243 37.18 23.89 -3.43
C THR A 243 36.85 22.51 -2.86
N VAL A 244 36.58 21.52 -3.73
CA VAL A 244 36.26 20.15 -3.30
C VAL A 244 37.57 19.43 -2.97
N THR A 245 37.84 19.22 -1.68
CA THR A 245 39.05 18.55 -1.20
C THR A 245 38.80 17.10 -0.76
N ASP A 246 37.55 16.75 -0.41
CA ASP A 246 37.16 15.38 -0.08
C ASP A 246 36.81 14.58 -1.34
N ARG A 247 37.55 13.51 -1.58
CA ARG A 247 37.31 12.57 -2.69
C ARG A 247 35.90 11.95 -2.62
N ASN A 248 35.37 11.68 -1.43
CA ASN A 248 34.03 11.09 -1.30
C ASN A 248 32.94 12.08 -1.70
N GLN A 249 33.10 13.37 -1.36
CA GLN A 249 32.21 14.43 -1.83
C GLN A 249 32.25 14.55 -3.36
N TRP A 250 33.45 14.49 -3.95
CA TRP A 250 33.61 14.52 -5.40
C TRP A 250 32.90 13.33 -6.09
N VAL A 251 33.04 12.10 -5.57
CA VAL A 251 32.33 10.92 -6.07
C VAL A 251 30.81 11.10 -5.94
N ALA A 252 30.35 11.67 -4.83
CA ALA A 252 28.92 11.91 -4.61
C ALA A 252 28.33 12.94 -5.58
N ILE A 253 29.06 14.04 -5.86
CA ILE A 253 28.67 15.05 -6.87
C ILE A 253 28.62 14.40 -8.27
N THR A 254 29.61 13.57 -8.59
CA THR A 254 29.66 12.82 -9.86
C THR A 254 28.43 11.92 -10.03
N GLY A 255 28.10 11.13 -9.02
CA GLY A 255 26.91 10.27 -9.04
C GLY A 255 25.59 11.07 -9.10
N ALA A 256 25.50 12.18 -8.38
CA ALA A 256 24.33 13.06 -8.43
C ALA A 256 24.12 13.69 -9.81
N PHE A 257 25.20 14.13 -10.46
CA PHE A 257 25.17 14.67 -11.81
C PHE A 257 24.73 13.61 -12.84
N MET A 258 25.35 12.43 -12.83
CA MET A 258 24.99 11.33 -13.74
C MET A 258 23.53 10.91 -13.59
N GLN A 259 23.01 10.86 -12.35
CA GLN A 259 21.62 10.50 -12.09
C GLN A 259 20.62 11.59 -12.51
N SER A 260 21.07 12.85 -12.58
CA SER A 260 20.25 14.01 -12.96
C SER A 260 20.08 14.16 -14.48
N VAL A 261 20.95 13.54 -15.28
CA VAL A 261 20.99 13.64 -16.75
C VAL A 261 20.16 12.51 -17.38
N ALA A 262 19.56 12.77 -18.55
CA ALA A 262 18.85 11.76 -19.32
C ALA A 262 19.84 10.70 -19.88
N PRO A 263 19.52 9.39 -19.86
CA PRO A 263 20.42 8.33 -20.31
C PRO A 263 21.01 8.54 -21.72
N GLU A 264 20.19 9.04 -22.64
CA GLU A 264 20.54 9.37 -24.02
C GLU A 264 21.61 10.48 -24.13
N ASP A 265 21.71 11.36 -23.12
CA ASP A 265 22.63 12.50 -23.10
C ASP A 265 23.92 12.21 -22.30
N LEU A 266 24.09 11.02 -21.72
CA LEU A 266 25.23 10.70 -20.85
C LEU A 266 26.59 10.86 -21.56
N ASN A 267 26.66 10.61 -22.86
CA ASN A 267 27.87 10.82 -23.66
C ASN A 267 28.26 12.30 -23.73
N HIS A 268 27.27 13.19 -23.86
CA HIS A 268 27.50 14.64 -23.84
C HIS A 268 27.85 15.13 -22.43
N ALA A 269 27.14 14.63 -21.42
CA ALA A 269 27.40 14.97 -20.02
C ALA A 269 28.80 14.53 -19.57
N TYR A 270 29.33 13.42 -20.11
CA TYR A 270 30.71 13.01 -19.83
C TYR A 270 31.74 14.06 -20.29
N GLN A 271 31.54 14.66 -21.46
CA GLN A 271 32.43 15.73 -21.94
C GLN A 271 32.39 16.95 -21.00
N VAL A 272 31.20 17.32 -20.54
CA VAL A 272 31.03 18.40 -19.55
C VAL A 272 31.73 18.06 -18.22
N PHE A 273 31.59 16.82 -17.75
CA PHE A 273 32.24 16.34 -16.54
C PHE A 273 33.77 16.38 -16.64
N GLN A 274 34.35 16.00 -17.79
CA GLN A 274 35.80 16.07 -17.98
C GLN A 274 36.31 17.51 -17.92
N HIS A 275 35.59 18.47 -18.53
CA HIS A 275 35.95 19.88 -18.46
C HIS A 275 35.77 20.46 -17.05
N TRP A 276 34.67 20.09 -16.37
CA TRP A 276 34.42 20.51 -14.99
C TRP A 276 35.51 20.03 -14.03
N ASN A 277 36.16 18.90 -14.29
CA ASN A 277 37.24 18.37 -13.47
C ASN A 277 38.61 19.05 -13.67
N LEU A 278 38.81 19.87 -14.69
CA LEU A 278 40.11 20.48 -14.98
C LEU A 278 40.74 21.21 -13.78
N PRO A 279 39.99 22.00 -12.98
CA PRO A 279 40.53 22.68 -11.80
C PRO A 279 40.38 21.87 -10.50
N TYR A 280 39.93 20.61 -10.53
CA TYR A 280 39.82 19.76 -9.33
C TYR A 280 41.24 19.42 -8.80
N PRO A 281 41.57 19.64 -7.51
CA PRO A 281 42.93 19.43 -7.01
C PRO A 281 43.40 17.97 -7.09
N GLY A 282 42.46 17.03 -7.08
CA GLY A 282 42.71 15.58 -7.24
C GLY A 282 42.50 15.07 -8.67
N ASN A 283 42.48 15.94 -9.69
CA ASN A 283 42.16 15.56 -11.06
C ASN A 283 43.20 14.59 -11.65
N ASP A 284 42.80 13.33 -11.80
CA ASP A 284 43.50 12.32 -12.61
C ASP A 284 42.52 11.82 -13.68
N PRO A 285 42.70 12.19 -14.97
CA PRO A 285 41.80 11.80 -16.04
C PRO A 285 41.53 10.29 -16.12
N ALA A 286 42.54 9.45 -15.86
CA ALA A 286 42.38 8.00 -15.90
C ALA A 286 41.57 7.48 -14.71
N ALA A 287 41.79 8.03 -13.51
CA ALA A 287 41.01 7.69 -12.33
C ALA A 287 39.54 8.18 -12.44
N ASN A 288 39.33 9.34 -13.06
CA ASN A 288 38.00 9.91 -13.25
C ASN A 288 37.15 9.06 -14.20
N VAL A 289 37.74 8.60 -15.31
CA VAL A 289 37.07 7.67 -16.25
C VAL A 289 36.64 6.39 -15.50
N LYS A 290 37.52 5.86 -14.66
CA LYS A 290 37.24 4.64 -13.90
C LYS A 290 36.06 4.81 -12.95
N VAL A 291 35.98 5.94 -12.24
CA VAL A 291 34.85 6.24 -11.34
C VAL A 291 33.55 6.47 -12.12
N TRP A 292 33.61 7.20 -13.24
CA TRP A 292 32.45 7.40 -14.11
C TRP A 292 31.89 6.07 -14.61
N ASN A 293 32.74 5.19 -15.12
CA ASN A 293 32.32 3.88 -15.61
C ASN A 293 31.83 2.95 -14.49
N ASP A 294 32.43 3.00 -13.30
CA ASP A 294 31.95 2.22 -12.14
C ASP A 294 30.52 2.64 -11.74
N ILE A 295 30.25 3.95 -11.68
CA ILE A 295 28.91 4.47 -11.38
C ILE A 295 27.91 4.12 -12.50
N LEU A 296 28.34 4.19 -13.76
CA LEU A 296 27.51 3.82 -14.90
C LEU A 296 27.11 2.34 -14.86
N GLN A 297 28.05 1.46 -14.51
CA GLN A 297 27.85 0.02 -14.46
C GLN A 297 27.09 -0.44 -13.21
N ASN A 298 27.41 0.13 -12.05
CA ASN A 298 26.96 -0.37 -10.75
C ASN A 298 25.88 0.51 -10.08
N GLY A 299 25.52 1.64 -10.68
CA GLY A 299 24.57 2.60 -10.13
C GLY A 299 25.11 3.40 -8.95
N THR A 300 24.28 4.27 -8.38
CA THR A 300 24.65 5.14 -7.25
C THR A 300 23.64 5.07 -6.10
N THR A 301 24.09 5.27 -4.87
CA THR A 301 23.20 5.43 -3.69
C THR A 301 22.79 6.89 -3.45
N VAL A 302 23.29 7.81 -4.28
CA VAL A 302 23.07 9.26 -4.15
C VAL A 302 21.83 9.69 -4.93
N LYS A 303 20.96 10.50 -4.31
CA LYS A 303 19.84 11.15 -5.01
C LYS A 303 20.37 12.07 -6.10
N GLY A 304 19.76 12.08 -7.30
CA GLY A 304 20.25 12.89 -8.43
C GLY A 304 20.03 14.39 -8.23
N TRP A 305 18.94 14.91 -8.78
CA TRP A 305 18.73 16.36 -8.89
C TRP A 305 18.74 17.11 -7.56
N SER A 306 18.10 16.57 -6.52
CA SER A 306 18.07 17.25 -5.21
C SER A 306 19.44 17.38 -4.56
N ARG A 307 20.33 16.41 -4.76
CA ARG A 307 21.70 16.49 -4.21
C ARG A 307 22.54 17.45 -5.02
N LEU A 308 22.50 17.37 -6.35
CA LEU A 308 23.27 18.24 -7.23
C LEU A 308 22.92 19.73 -6.98
N HIS A 309 21.62 20.03 -6.87
CA HIS A 309 21.15 21.37 -6.57
C HIS A 309 21.61 21.86 -5.18
N LYS A 310 21.63 20.98 -4.19
CA LYS A 310 22.11 21.30 -2.83
C LYS A 310 23.61 21.57 -2.80
N GLU A 311 24.42 20.81 -3.53
CA GLU A 311 25.87 21.06 -3.64
C GLU A 311 26.14 22.40 -4.35
N ALA A 312 25.36 22.72 -5.39
CA ALA A 312 25.53 23.94 -6.17
C ALA A 312 25.04 25.21 -5.46
N THR A 313 24.01 25.12 -4.61
CA THR A 313 23.30 26.30 -4.07
C THR A 313 23.19 26.33 -2.54
N GLY A 314 23.66 25.28 -1.86
CA GLY A 314 23.42 25.08 -0.43
C GLY A 314 21.98 24.63 -0.08
N LEU A 315 21.07 24.63 -1.06
CA LEU A 315 19.64 24.39 -0.88
C LEU A 315 19.16 23.27 -1.80
N THR A 316 18.25 22.41 -1.33
CA THR A 316 17.54 21.50 -2.23
C THR A 316 16.61 22.29 -3.18
N PRO A 317 16.16 21.72 -4.31
CA PRO A 317 15.22 22.40 -5.21
C PRO A 317 13.92 22.81 -4.50
N GLN A 318 13.55 22.09 -3.44
CA GLN A 318 12.42 22.45 -2.59
C GLN A 318 12.74 23.65 -1.69
N GLN A 319 13.94 23.71 -1.10
CA GLN A 319 14.38 24.83 -0.26
C GLN A 319 14.68 26.10 -1.07
N ALA A 320 15.25 25.98 -2.26
CA ALA A 320 15.51 27.12 -3.15
C ALA A 320 14.22 27.74 -3.69
N ARG A 321 13.16 26.93 -3.83
CA ARG A 321 11.79 27.41 -4.11
C ARG A 321 11.14 28.15 -2.93
N LEU A 322 11.77 28.13 -1.74
CA LEU A 322 11.23 28.68 -0.50
C LEU A 322 11.98 29.93 0.01
N MET A 323 13.00 30.45 -0.70
CA MET A 323 13.73 31.68 -0.31
C MET A 323 13.42 32.85 -1.29
N PRO A 324 13.13 34.09 -0.82
CA PRO A 324 12.91 35.24 -1.70
C PRO A 324 14.20 36.06 -1.96
N GLY A 325 14.54 36.25 -3.25
CA GLY A 325 15.20 37.47 -3.78
C GLY A 325 16.68 37.40 -4.21
N VAL A 326 16.94 37.16 -5.50
CA VAL A 326 17.73 38.05 -6.40
C VAL A 326 17.07 37.98 -7.79
N GLU A 327 16.86 39.14 -8.38
CA GLU A 327 15.89 39.48 -9.44
C GLU A 327 16.10 38.79 -10.79
N SER A 328 15.02 38.23 -11.36
CA SER A 328 14.67 38.48 -12.76
C SER A 328 13.16 38.28 -12.98
N VAL A 329 12.60 39.18 -13.77
CA VAL A 329 11.18 39.49 -13.92
C VAL A 329 10.42 38.29 -14.49
N ILE A 330 9.62 37.62 -13.66
CA ILE A 330 8.47 36.81 -14.11
C ILE A 330 7.29 37.23 -13.24
N SER A 331 6.29 37.82 -13.89
CA SER A 331 5.02 38.20 -13.29
C SER A 331 4.40 37.03 -12.53
N LEU A 332 4.22 37.21 -11.23
CA LEU A 332 3.47 36.27 -10.39
C LEU A 332 2.02 36.22 -10.88
N PRO A 333 1.42 35.03 -11.02
CA PRO A 333 -0.02 34.94 -11.23
C PRO A 333 -0.70 35.51 -9.99
N ALA A 334 -1.55 36.50 -10.21
CA ALA A 334 -2.37 37.11 -9.18
C ALA A 334 -3.23 36.05 -8.49
N ASN A 335 -3.35 36.20 -7.17
CA ASN A 335 -4.34 35.60 -6.25
C ASN A 335 -3.92 34.32 -5.49
N ALA A 336 -3.26 34.52 -4.35
CA ALA A 336 -3.54 33.78 -3.11
C ALA A 336 -3.33 34.73 -1.90
N PRO A 337 -4.13 34.67 -0.82
CA PRO A 337 -4.12 35.69 0.23
C PRO A 337 -2.78 35.75 0.97
N GLY A 338 -2.23 36.95 1.09
CA GLY A 338 -0.97 37.23 1.77
C GLY A 338 -1.11 37.11 3.29
N PHE A 339 -0.92 35.90 3.82
CA PHE A 339 -0.92 35.67 5.26
C PHE A 339 0.40 36.07 5.93
N GLY A 340 0.32 36.88 6.99
CA GLY A 340 1.45 37.25 7.84
C GLY A 340 2.09 36.06 8.58
N PRO A 341 3.16 36.26 9.38
CA PRO A 341 3.83 35.20 10.13
C PRO A 341 3.02 34.69 11.34
N ILE A 342 2.14 35.52 11.89
CA ILE A 342 1.19 35.18 12.96
C ILE A 342 -0.22 35.32 12.38
N LEU A 343 -1.02 34.27 12.50
CA LEU A 343 -2.39 34.24 11.98
C LEU A 343 -3.39 34.53 13.10
N ASN A 344 -4.27 35.49 12.84
CA ASN A 344 -5.47 35.73 13.63
C ASN A 344 -6.57 34.68 13.30
N PRO A 345 -7.69 34.63 14.05
CA PRO A 345 -8.71 33.59 13.85
C PRO A 345 -9.32 33.52 12.45
N GLN A 346 -9.49 34.66 11.77
CA GLN A 346 -10.03 34.70 10.41
C GLN A 346 -9.00 34.16 9.41
N GLU A 347 -7.73 34.51 9.59
CA GLU A 347 -6.63 34.00 8.79
C GLU A 347 -6.38 32.50 9.04
N CYS A 348 -6.52 32.03 10.29
CA CYS A 348 -6.52 30.61 10.63
C CYS A 348 -7.64 29.86 9.89
N ALA A 349 -8.86 30.42 9.86
CA ALA A 349 -9.97 29.80 9.15
C ALA A 349 -9.71 29.65 7.65
N GLN A 350 -9.05 30.64 7.04
CA GLN A 350 -8.66 30.58 5.62
C GLN A 350 -7.46 29.66 5.39
N TRP A 351 -6.49 29.62 6.32
CA TRP A 351 -5.32 28.74 6.24
C TRP A 351 -5.70 27.25 6.33
N PHE A 352 -6.70 26.93 7.14
CA PHE A 352 -7.24 25.58 7.30
C PHE A 352 -8.50 25.33 6.46
N ASP A 353 -8.75 26.16 5.44
CA ASP A 353 -9.94 26.01 4.60
C ASP A 353 -10.00 24.60 3.97
N GLY A 354 -11.21 24.04 3.94
CA GLY A 354 -11.47 22.66 3.48
C GLY A 354 -10.90 21.53 4.35
N CYS A 355 -10.28 21.83 5.51
CA CYS A 355 -9.90 20.82 6.48
C CYS A 355 -11.11 20.40 7.34
N VAL A 356 -11.30 19.10 7.56
CA VAL A 356 -12.38 18.58 8.40
C VAL A 356 -11.84 17.48 9.32
N LEU A 357 -12.11 17.59 10.62
CA LEU A 357 -11.71 16.59 11.61
C LEU A 357 -12.72 15.43 11.61
N ILE A 358 -12.22 14.21 11.36
CA ILE A 358 -12.96 12.95 11.51
C ILE A 358 -12.64 12.39 12.89
N SER A 359 -13.56 12.57 13.84
CA SER A 359 -13.30 12.30 15.26
C SER A 359 -13.13 10.81 15.56
N SER A 360 -13.87 9.93 14.87
CA SER A 360 -13.76 8.47 15.03
C SER A 360 -12.38 7.91 14.64
N GLU A 361 -11.67 8.60 13.75
CA GLU A 361 -10.33 8.20 13.30
C GLU A 361 -9.19 8.99 13.94
N GLY A 362 -9.50 10.11 14.61
CA GLY A 362 -8.49 11.02 15.13
C GLY A 362 -7.64 11.68 14.04
N LYS A 363 -8.22 11.94 12.86
CA LYS A 363 -7.50 12.48 11.69
C LYS A 363 -8.25 13.65 11.07
N ILE A 364 -7.52 14.58 10.47
CA ILE A 364 -8.09 15.64 9.63
C ILE A 364 -8.00 15.20 8.16
N ARG A 365 -9.13 15.23 7.44
CA ARG A 365 -9.13 15.17 5.98
C ARG A 365 -8.78 16.54 5.44
N THR A 366 -7.71 16.62 4.66
CA THR A 366 -7.27 17.85 3.99
C THR A 366 -8.07 18.11 2.71
N PRO A 367 -8.00 19.31 2.11
CA PRO A 367 -8.64 19.61 0.83
C PRO A 367 -8.17 18.71 -0.32
N LYS A 368 -6.96 18.16 -0.20
CA LYS A 368 -6.38 17.19 -1.15
C LYS A 368 -6.95 15.78 -0.99
N GLY A 369 -7.85 15.56 -0.02
CA GLY A 369 -8.42 14.24 0.31
C GLY A 369 -7.48 13.33 1.11
N LEU A 370 -6.38 13.85 1.64
CA LEU A 370 -5.45 13.08 2.48
C LEU A 370 -5.91 13.10 3.94
N TYR A 371 -5.73 11.99 4.64
CA TYR A 371 -6.00 11.89 6.06
C TYR A 371 -4.70 12.05 6.84
N SER A 372 -4.62 13.10 7.66
CA SER A 372 -3.44 13.44 8.43
C SER A 372 -3.75 13.37 9.92
N GLY A 373 -2.99 12.56 10.65
CA GLY A 373 -2.94 12.63 12.12
C GLY A 373 -2.13 13.85 12.58
N PRO A 374 -2.01 14.06 13.91
CA PRO A 374 -1.39 15.26 14.48
C PRO A 374 -0.01 15.60 13.91
N GLU A 375 0.90 14.64 13.85
CA GLU A 375 2.29 14.85 13.41
C GLU A 375 2.37 15.28 11.94
N LYS A 376 1.68 14.54 11.06
CA LYS A 376 1.65 14.83 9.62
C LYS A 376 0.95 16.16 9.33
N PHE A 377 -0.14 16.46 10.05
CA PHE A 377 -0.86 17.72 9.90
C PHE A 377 -0.01 18.91 10.35
N ASN A 378 0.71 18.79 11.47
CA ASN A 378 1.65 19.80 11.94
C ASN A 378 2.78 20.04 10.94
N SER A 379 3.28 18.96 10.33
CA SER A 379 4.30 19.05 9.29
C SER A 379 3.79 19.75 8.02
N GLU A 380 2.56 19.45 7.58
CA GLU A 380 1.99 19.98 6.33
C GLU A 380 1.50 21.44 6.45
N TYR A 381 0.88 21.80 7.57
CA TYR A 381 0.28 23.14 7.79
C TYR A 381 1.12 24.05 8.70
N GLY A 382 2.34 23.63 9.04
CA GLY A 382 3.28 24.37 9.89
C GLY A 382 3.89 25.61 9.22
N GLY A 383 4.81 26.28 9.92
CA GLY A 383 5.53 27.45 9.41
C GLY A 383 4.82 28.79 9.66
N LYS A 384 3.74 28.79 10.46
CA LYS A 384 3.04 29.97 10.96
C LYS A 384 2.84 29.84 12.48
N MET A 385 2.67 30.98 13.15
CA MET A 385 2.18 31.01 14.52
C MET A 385 0.68 31.27 14.52
N PHE A 386 -0.08 30.56 15.34
CA PHE A 386 -1.53 30.63 15.36
C PHE A 386 -2.01 31.17 16.71
N ILE A 387 -2.78 32.24 16.71
CA ILE A 387 -3.49 32.71 17.91
C ILE A 387 -4.66 31.75 18.16
N TRP A 388 -4.67 31.08 19.32
CA TRP A 388 -5.63 30.00 19.57
C TRP A 388 -6.55 30.25 20.78
N ASP A 389 -6.33 31.28 21.59
CA ASP A 389 -7.20 31.68 22.71
C ASP A 389 -7.48 33.19 22.75
N ALA A 390 -8.51 33.59 23.51
CA ALA A 390 -8.96 34.98 23.61
C ALA A 390 -7.96 35.92 24.28
N GLN A 391 -6.95 35.37 24.96
CA GLN A 391 -5.88 36.11 25.62
C GLN A 391 -4.68 36.38 24.69
N GLY A 392 -4.74 35.93 23.43
CA GLY A 392 -3.70 36.18 22.43
C GLY A 392 -2.54 35.19 22.49
N LYS A 393 -2.68 34.06 23.17
CA LYS A 393 -1.62 33.03 23.21
C LYS A 393 -1.43 32.45 21.82
N ILE A 394 -0.15 32.32 21.45
CA ILE A 394 0.26 31.75 20.18
C ILE A 394 0.74 30.30 20.34
N THR A 395 0.61 29.51 19.28
CA THR A 395 1.16 28.18 19.17
C THR A 395 1.76 27.98 17.78
N ASP A 396 2.80 27.20 17.66
CA ASP A 396 3.43 26.76 16.40
C ASP A 396 2.92 25.39 15.93
N GLU A 397 1.90 24.84 16.62
CA GLU A 397 1.29 23.54 16.34
C GLU A 397 -0.05 23.73 15.58
N PRO A 398 -0.09 23.55 14.25
CA PRO A 398 -1.30 23.67 13.46
C PRO A 398 -2.45 22.79 13.93
N TRP A 399 -2.16 21.56 14.37
CA TRP A 399 -3.17 20.62 14.86
C TRP A 399 -3.91 21.17 16.07
N LYS A 400 -3.16 21.77 17.00
CA LYS A 400 -3.73 22.39 18.20
C LYS A 400 -4.59 23.59 17.82
N ALA A 401 -4.09 24.44 16.92
CA ALA A 401 -4.85 25.57 16.40
C ALA A 401 -6.16 25.13 15.72
N ALA A 402 -6.09 24.12 14.85
CA ALA A 402 -7.23 23.63 14.07
C ALA A 402 -8.28 22.91 14.93
N THR A 403 -7.89 22.19 15.99
CA THR A 403 -8.80 21.27 16.71
C THR A 403 -9.20 21.71 18.11
N ARG A 404 -8.36 22.53 18.78
CA ARG A 404 -8.47 22.88 20.20
C ARG A 404 -8.52 24.40 20.46
N SER A 405 -8.51 25.24 19.43
CA SER A 405 -8.66 26.68 19.61
C SER A 405 -10.01 27.03 20.25
N GLN A 406 -9.99 28.02 21.14
CA GLN A 406 -11.18 28.62 21.76
C GLN A 406 -11.86 29.66 20.86
N LEU A 407 -11.20 30.06 19.76
CA LEU A 407 -11.65 31.13 18.87
C LEU A 407 -12.36 30.57 17.64
N TRP A 408 -11.75 29.59 16.98
CA TRP A 408 -12.29 28.94 15.79
C TRP A 408 -11.64 27.57 15.59
N THR A 409 -12.39 26.56 15.18
CA THR A 409 -11.84 25.23 14.83
C THR A 409 -12.37 24.77 13.48
N VAL A 410 -11.63 23.86 12.85
CA VAL A 410 -12.12 23.15 11.66
C VAL A 410 -13.44 22.44 11.96
N PRO A 411 -14.34 22.27 10.96
CA PRO A 411 -15.53 21.45 11.12
C PRO A 411 -15.18 20.06 11.66
N LYS A 412 -16.01 19.59 12.60
CA LYS A 412 -15.86 18.27 13.23
C LYS A 412 -17.03 17.39 12.80
N VAL A 413 -16.71 16.20 12.33
CA VAL A 413 -17.67 15.15 11.98
C VAL A 413 -17.24 13.84 12.62
N GLU A 414 -18.20 12.94 12.82
CA GLU A 414 -17.94 11.63 13.39
C GLU A 414 -17.38 10.67 12.35
N PHE A 415 -17.95 10.65 11.16
CA PHE A 415 -17.63 9.66 10.12
C PHE A 415 -17.51 10.26 8.72
N THR A 416 -17.04 9.45 7.78
CA THR A 416 -17.09 9.74 6.34
C THR A 416 -18.22 8.93 5.70
N CYS A 417 -18.75 9.42 4.58
CA CYS A 417 -19.69 8.69 3.72
C CYS A 417 -19.29 8.83 2.26
N PHE A 418 -19.72 7.90 1.42
CA PHE A 418 -19.44 7.88 -0.02
C PHE A 418 -20.75 7.89 -0.81
N ARG A 419 -21.32 9.09 -0.99
CA ARG A 419 -22.66 9.30 -1.52
C ARG A 419 -22.62 10.16 -2.78
N PRO A 420 -22.63 9.55 -3.98
CA PRO A 420 -22.56 10.29 -5.25
C PRO A 420 -23.73 11.23 -5.54
N SER A 421 -24.86 11.06 -4.84
CA SER A 421 -26.00 11.98 -4.90
C SER A 421 -25.77 13.30 -4.15
N GLN A 422 -24.66 13.42 -3.42
CA GLN A 422 -24.29 14.55 -2.58
C GLN A 422 -23.00 15.20 -3.10
N ALA A 423 -22.81 16.49 -2.80
CA ALA A 423 -21.60 17.19 -3.21
C ALA A 423 -20.38 16.73 -2.40
N GLU A 424 -19.18 16.81 -2.99
CA GLU A 424 -17.93 16.58 -2.24
C GLU A 424 -17.86 17.54 -1.05
N GLY A 425 -17.48 17.03 0.12
CA GLY A 425 -17.32 17.85 1.32
C GLY A 425 -18.63 18.26 2.00
N GLN A 426 -19.78 17.87 1.44
CA GLN A 426 -21.07 18.10 2.09
C GLN A 426 -21.10 17.36 3.43
N ILE A 427 -21.44 18.09 4.50
CA ILE A 427 -21.64 17.51 5.82
C ILE A 427 -23.13 17.26 6.01
N THR A 428 -23.49 16.00 6.25
CA THR A 428 -24.86 15.56 6.53
C THR A 428 -24.97 15.06 7.96
N GLN A 429 -26.20 14.87 8.43
CA GLN A 429 -26.50 14.40 9.78
C GLN A 429 -27.57 13.30 9.72
N ASP A 430 -27.44 12.26 10.55
CA ASP A 430 -28.46 11.21 10.69
C ASP A 430 -29.47 11.52 11.81
N GLU A 431 -30.42 10.60 12.05
CA GLU A 431 -31.47 10.76 13.06
C GLU A 431 -30.93 10.78 14.50
N LEU A 432 -29.73 10.26 14.73
CA LEU A 432 -29.04 10.30 16.03
C LEU A 432 -28.19 11.55 16.21
N GLY A 433 -28.18 12.43 15.21
CA GLY A 433 -27.40 13.65 15.23
C GLY A 433 -25.92 13.46 14.87
N ARG A 434 -25.51 12.28 14.42
CA ARG A 434 -24.12 12.01 14.01
C ARG A 434 -23.85 12.64 12.65
N ARG A 435 -22.72 13.31 12.49
CA ARG A 435 -22.35 14.04 11.28
C ARG A 435 -21.43 13.21 10.39
N PHE A 436 -21.65 13.31 9.09
CA PHE A 436 -20.93 12.58 8.05
C PHE A 436 -20.37 13.54 7.01
N LEU A 437 -19.09 13.41 6.67
CA LEU A 437 -18.48 14.12 5.55
C LEU A 437 -18.54 13.27 4.29
N ASN A 438 -19.20 13.76 3.23
CA ASN A 438 -19.18 13.08 1.94
C ASN A 438 -17.80 13.20 1.27
N VAL A 439 -17.17 12.07 0.98
CA VAL A 439 -15.82 12.00 0.40
C VAL A 439 -15.83 11.66 -1.09
N TYR A 440 -17.01 11.45 -1.69
CA TYR A 440 -17.11 11.25 -3.11
C TYR A 440 -16.71 12.52 -3.89
N LYS A 441 -15.78 12.36 -4.82
CA LYS A 441 -15.37 13.38 -5.77
C LYS A 441 -15.66 12.91 -7.20
N PRO A 442 -16.49 13.58 -7.99
CA PRO A 442 -16.72 13.20 -9.38
C PRO A 442 -15.41 13.06 -10.15
N ALA A 443 -15.25 11.95 -10.87
CA ALA A 443 -14.06 11.74 -11.70
C ALA A 443 -14.11 12.66 -12.91
N VAL A 444 -12.97 13.25 -13.27
CA VAL A 444 -12.83 13.99 -14.53
C VAL A 444 -12.54 12.97 -15.62
N ILE A 445 -13.52 12.74 -16.49
CA ILE A 445 -13.45 11.72 -17.54
C ILE A 445 -13.33 12.43 -18.90
N ASN A 446 -12.28 12.10 -19.65
CA ASN A 446 -12.13 12.59 -21.01
C ASN A 446 -13.14 11.88 -21.92
N CYS A 447 -13.85 12.67 -22.71
CA CYS A 447 -14.80 12.19 -23.71
C CYS A 447 -14.62 13.01 -24.99
N ARG A 448 -14.98 12.41 -26.13
CA ARG A 448 -14.79 13.01 -27.45
C ARG A 448 -15.97 12.67 -28.34
N GLU A 449 -16.50 13.63 -29.07
CA GLU A 449 -17.45 13.34 -30.13
C GLU A 449 -16.79 12.53 -31.26
N GLY A 450 -17.50 11.54 -31.80
CA GLY A 450 -17.01 10.75 -32.92
C GLY A 450 -17.87 9.55 -33.25
N ASP A 451 -17.43 8.77 -34.22
CA ASP A 451 -18.14 7.58 -34.69
C ASP A 451 -17.90 6.37 -33.78
N ALA A 452 -18.94 5.99 -33.01
CA ALA A 452 -18.92 4.80 -32.16
C ALA A 452 -19.23 3.50 -32.90
N SER A 453 -19.43 3.52 -34.23
CA SER A 453 -19.78 2.34 -35.03
C SER A 453 -18.82 1.15 -34.86
N PRO A 454 -17.49 1.30 -34.74
CA PRO A 454 -16.60 0.16 -34.51
C PRO A 454 -16.97 -0.63 -33.24
N TRP A 455 -17.31 0.08 -32.17
CA TRP A 455 -17.79 -0.51 -30.91
C TRP A 455 -19.17 -1.15 -31.05
N LEU A 456 -20.11 -0.45 -31.68
CA LEU A 456 -21.48 -0.96 -31.87
C LEU A 456 -21.51 -2.21 -32.75
N ASN A 457 -20.67 -2.24 -33.79
CA ASN A 457 -20.47 -3.40 -34.66
C ASN A 457 -19.83 -4.56 -33.91
N HIS A 458 -18.89 -4.29 -32.99
CA HIS A 458 -18.33 -5.32 -32.11
C HIS A 458 -19.41 -5.95 -31.22
N LEU A 459 -20.25 -5.13 -30.56
CA LEU A 459 -21.39 -5.63 -29.78
C LEU A 459 -22.40 -6.39 -30.64
N ALA A 460 -22.64 -5.99 -31.89
CA ALA A 460 -23.49 -6.70 -32.86
C ALA A 460 -22.98 -8.10 -33.19
N LYS A 461 -21.66 -8.28 -33.27
CA LYS A 461 -21.06 -9.60 -33.47
C LYS A 461 -21.11 -10.46 -32.21
N MET A 462 -20.89 -9.87 -31.04
CA MET A 462 -20.98 -10.57 -29.76
C MET A 462 -22.43 -10.99 -29.42
N PHE A 463 -23.41 -10.14 -29.73
CA PHE A 463 -24.81 -10.37 -29.39
C PHE A 463 -25.69 -9.99 -30.60
N PRO A 464 -26.05 -10.94 -31.48
CA PRO A 464 -26.86 -10.65 -32.67
C PRO A 464 -28.29 -10.17 -32.37
N ASP A 465 -28.85 -10.52 -31.22
CA ASP A 465 -30.15 -10.01 -30.78
C ASP A 465 -30.07 -8.51 -30.42
N ALA A 466 -30.94 -7.70 -31.03
CA ALA A 466 -30.92 -6.25 -30.86
C ALA A 466 -31.39 -5.80 -29.48
N ASN A 467 -32.30 -6.56 -28.84
CA ASN A 467 -32.81 -6.24 -27.53
C ASN A 467 -31.76 -6.51 -26.45
N ASP A 468 -31.02 -7.61 -26.56
CA ASP A 468 -29.90 -7.95 -25.67
C ASP A 468 -28.81 -6.86 -25.71
N ARG A 469 -28.46 -6.38 -26.91
CA ARG A 469 -27.53 -5.24 -27.08
C ARG A 469 -28.05 -3.98 -26.42
N ARG A 470 -29.33 -3.65 -26.65
CA ARG A 470 -29.97 -2.47 -26.06
C ARG A 470 -29.89 -2.54 -24.53
N ILE A 471 -30.25 -3.67 -23.92
CA ILE A 471 -30.18 -3.87 -22.46
C ILE A 471 -28.76 -3.65 -21.95
N LEU A 472 -27.75 -4.21 -22.62
CA LEU A 472 -26.36 -4.03 -22.22
C LEU A 472 -25.92 -2.56 -22.34
N ILE A 473 -26.22 -1.89 -23.46
CA ILE A 473 -25.86 -0.48 -23.68
C ILE A 473 -26.55 0.42 -22.66
N GLU A 474 -27.83 0.22 -22.40
CA GLU A 474 -28.59 0.96 -21.38
C GLU A 474 -27.98 0.78 -19.99
N TYR A 475 -27.57 -0.44 -19.65
CA TYR A 475 -26.88 -0.71 -18.39
C TYR A 475 -25.55 0.04 -18.29
N LEU A 476 -24.69 -0.04 -19.31
CA LEU A 476 -23.39 0.65 -19.33
C LEU A 476 -23.58 2.16 -19.30
N ALA A 477 -24.50 2.71 -20.11
CA ALA A 477 -24.81 4.13 -20.16
C ALA A 477 -25.35 4.66 -18.83
N HIS A 478 -26.24 3.92 -18.16
CA HIS A 478 -26.80 4.32 -16.88
C HIS A 478 -25.70 4.42 -15.81
N ASN A 479 -24.77 3.47 -15.77
CA ASN A 479 -23.63 3.48 -14.86
C ASN A 479 -22.70 4.68 -15.08
N VAL A 480 -22.52 5.06 -16.34
CA VAL A 480 -21.67 6.17 -16.78
C VAL A 480 -22.35 7.51 -16.47
N LYS A 481 -23.63 7.69 -16.81
CA LYS A 481 -24.40 8.94 -16.57
C LYS A 481 -24.79 9.16 -15.11
N TYR A 482 -25.05 8.09 -14.36
CA TYR A 482 -25.55 8.17 -12.98
C TYR A 482 -24.68 7.37 -12.01
N PRO A 483 -23.39 7.76 -11.81
CA PRO A 483 -22.51 7.06 -10.89
C PRO A 483 -23.12 6.91 -9.49
N GLY A 484 -23.10 5.69 -8.97
CA GLY A 484 -23.63 5.36 -7.64
C GLY A 484 -25.15 5.21 -7.55
N HIS A 485 -25.89 5.36 -8.65
CA HIS A 485 -27.26 4.90 -8.70
C HIS A 485 -27.27 3.38 -8.87
N LYS A 486 -27.61 2.68 -7.79
CA LYS A 486 -27.61 1.22 -7.75
C LYS A 486 -28.61 0.62 -8.74
N VAL A 487 -28.20 -0.40 -9.48
CA VAL A 487 -29.04 -1.24 -10.31
C VAL A 487 -29.11 -2.60 -9.61
N PRO A 488 -30.30 -3.06 -9.17
CA PRO A 488 -30.44 -4.26 -8.32
C PRO A 488 -30.28 -5.59 -9.09
N TRP A 489 -29.61 -5.54 -10.23
CA TRP A 489 -29.23 -6.68 -11.05
C TRP A 489 -27.94 -6.36 -11.82
N ALA A 490 -27.26 -7.41 -12.26
CA ALA A 490 -25.98 -7.33 -12.94
C ALA A 490 -25.96 -8.16 -14.23
N PRO A 491 -25.37 -7.68 -15.33
CA PRO A 491 -25.11 -8.50 -16.51
C PRO A 491 -24.10 -9.63 -16.21
N LEU A 492 -24.40 -10.84 -16.69
CA LEU A 492 -23.45 -11.93 -16.85
C LEU A 492 -23.26 -12.16 -18.35
N ILE A 493 -22.06 -11.85 -18.84
CA ILE A 493 -21.69 -12.06 -20.24
C ILE A 493 -20.89 -13.37 -20.34
N GLN A 494 -21.42 -14.31 -21.12
CA GLN A 494 -20.80 -15.61 -21.40
C GLN A 494 -20.51 -15.78 -22.89
N GLY A 495 -19.40 -16.45 -23.18
CA GLY A 495 -19.01 -16.89 -24.52
C GLY A 495 -17.57 -17.38 -24.52
N ALA A 496 -17.02 -17.71 -25.69
CA ALA A 496 -15.64 -18.18 -25.82
C ALA A 496 -14.61 -17.19 -25.25
N GLU A 497 -13.44 -17.71 -24.93
CA GLU A 497 -12.27 -16.88 -24.68
C GLU A 497 -11.90 -16.12 -25.96
N GLY A 498 -11.48 -14.85 -25.82
CA GLY A 498 -11.09 -14.05 -26.98
C GLY A 498 -12.23 -13.36 -27.74
N ILE A 499 -13.51 -13.46 -27.33
CA ILE A 499 -14.62 -12.76 -28.03
C ILE A 499 -14.62 -11.23 -27.90
N GLY A 500 -13.74 -10.65 -27.06
CA GLY A 500 -13.66 -9.20 -26.85
C GLY A 500 -14.20 -8.66 -25.52
N LYS A 501 -14.46 -9.51 -24.51
CA LYS A 501 -14.88 -9.11 -23.15
C LYS A 501 -13.97 -8.03 -22.54
N ASN A 502 -12.66 -8.13 -22.80
CA ASN A 502 -11.66 -7.15 -22.35
C ASN A 502 -11.84 -5.74 -22.94
N ALA A 503 -12.54 -5.57 -24.07
CA ALA A 503 -12.85 -4.26 -24.61
C ALA A 503 -13.89 -3.52 -23.73
N ILE A 504 -14.92 -4.22 -23.25
CA ILE A 504 -15.91 -3.70 -22.27
C ILE A 504 -15.20 -3.30 -20.96
N LYS A 505 -14.27 -4.14 -20.50
CA LYS A 505 -13.42 -3.85 -19.32
C LYS A 505 -12.66 -2.53 -19.45
N LYS A 506 -11.93 -2.36 -20.54
CA LYS A 506 -11.13 -1.15 -20.80
C LYS A 506 -12.02 0.09 -20.85
N LEU A 507 -13.14 -0.01 -21.56
CA LEU A 507 -14.13 1.06 -21.67
C LEU A 507 -14.67 1.50 -20.30
N MET A 508 -15.19 0.57 -19.50
CA MET A 508 -15.80 0.91 -18.22
C MET A 508 -14.78 1.42 -17.20
N ARG A 509 -13.55 0.91 -17.23
CA ARG A 509 -12.47 1.42 -16.39
C ARG A 509 -12.14 2.89 -16.69
N HIS A 510 -12.20 3.30 -17.95
CA HIS A 510 -12.05 4.71 -18.34
C HIS A 510 -13.30 5.52 -17.98
N ALA A 511 -14.48 5.08 -18.44
CA ALA A 511 -15.72 5.84 -18.34
C ALA A 511 -16.20 6.09 -16.89
N ILE A 512 -15.90 5.19 -15.96
CA ILE A 512 -16.18 5.34 -14.52
C ILE A 512 -15.04 6.04 -13.78
N GLY A 513 -13.83 5.98 -14.33
CA GLY A 513 -12.60 6.40 -13.68
C GLY A 513 -11.92 5.25 -12.92
N LYS A 514 -10.62 5.07 -13.20
CA LYS A 514 -9.78 3.99 -12.67
C LYS A 514 -9.82 3.84 -11.13
N MET A 515 -10.05 4.93 -10.40
CA MET A 515 -10.13 4.95 -8.94
C MET A 515 -11.43 4.36 -8.36
N TYR A 516 -12.51 4.39 -9.14
CA TYR A 516 -13.85 3.94 -8.75
C TYR A 516 -14.23 2.59 -9.35
N PHE A 517 -13.42 2.11 -10.30
CA PHE A 517 -13.53 0.79 -10.91
C PHE A 517 -12.70 -0.24 -10.12
N TYR A 518 -13.28 -1.40 -9.81
CA TYR A 518 -12.58 -2.47 -9.10
C TYR A 518 -12.81 -3.84 -9.69
N GLU A 519 -11.78 -4.69 -9.62
CA GLU A 519 -11.79 -6.05 -10.13
C GLU A 519 -11.48 -7.00 -8.96
N PRO A 520 -12.52 -7.56 -8.31
CA PRO A 520 -12.30 -8.48 -7.21
C PRO A 520 -11.75 -9.81 -7.74
N LYS A 521 -10.74 -10.34 -7.06
CA LYS A 521 -10.21 -11.68 -7.32
C LYS A 521 -11.20 -12.72 -6.82
N ALA A 522 -11.26 -13.90 -7.45
CA ALA A 522 -12.14 -15.00 -7.03
C ALA A 522 -12.03 -15.33 -5.52
N LYS A 523 -10.81 -15.29 -4.96
CA LYS A 523 -10.57 -15.51 -3.52
C LYS A 523 -11.23 -14.47 -2.59
N GLN A 524 -11.54 -13.27 -3.07
CA GLN A 524 -12.22 -12.23 -2.29
C GLN A 524 -13.75 -12.42 -2.27
N LEU A 525 -14.27 -13.20 -3.21
CA LEU A 525 -15.70 -13.46 -3.36
C LEU A 525 -16.14 -14.76 -2.68
N ASN A 526 -15.20 -15.62 -2.27
CA ASN A 526 -15.51 -16.83 -1.51
C ASN A 526 -15.86 -16.53 -0.04
N ASN A 527 -16.44 -17.49 0.67
CA ASN A 527 -16.95 -17.34 2.05
C ASN A 527 -15.92 -16.83 3.08
N SER A 528 -14.62 -17.06 2.85
CA SER A 528 -13.56 -16.56 3.73
C SER A 528 -13.11 -15.14 3.36
N GLY A 529 -13.17 -14.79 2.07
CA GLY A 529 -12.82 -13.48 1.53
C GLY A 529 -13.94 -12.44 1.66
N SER A 530 -15.20 -12.88 1.62
CA SER A 530 -16.38 -11.99 1.74
C SER A 530 -16.49 -11.35 3.13
N LYS A 531 -15.92 -11.98 4.16
CA LYS A 531 -15.81 -11.39 5.50
C LYS A 531 -14.92 -10.14 5.51
N PHE A 532 -13.86 -10.08 4.69
CA PHE A 532 -12.99 -8.92 4.58
C PHE A 532 -13.30 -8.12 3.32
N ASN A 533 -14.44 -7.42 3.31
CA ASN A 533 -14.98 -6.71 2.17
C ASN A 533 -14.59 -5.21 2.08
N GLY A 534 -13.62 -4.74 2.88
CA GLY A 534 -13.12 -3.35 2.82
C GLY A 534 -12.62 -2.86 1.44
N TRP A 535 -12.37 -3.78 0.49
CA TRP A 535 -12.06 -3.43 -0.90
C TRP A 535 -13.25 -2.84 -1.66
N MET A 536 -14.48 -3.01 -1.17
CA MET A 536 -15.70 -2.45 -1.75
C MET A 536 -15.83 -0.95 -1.51
N GLU A 537 -15.08 -0.39 -0.55
CA GLU A 537 -15.21 1.00 -0.17
C GLU A 537 -14.77 1.96 -1.27
N ASN A 538 -15.52 3.05 -1.40
CA ASN A 538 -15.23 4.13 -2.35
C ASN A 538 -15.13 3.60 -3.79
N LYS A 539 -16.04 2.72 -4.20
CA LYS A 539 -16.15 2.17 -5.57
C LYS A 539 -17.56 2.34 -6.13
N LEU A 540 -17.62 2.52 -7.45
CA LEU A 540 -18.86 2.73 -8.21
C LEU A 540 -19.14 1.60 -9.19
N PHE A 541 -18.13 0.81 -9.56
CA PHE A 541 -18.31 -0.28 -10.51
C PHE A 541 -17.36 -1.44 -10.20
N PHE A 542 -17.92 -2.64 -10.15
CA PHE A 542 -17.22 -3.89 -9.91
C PHE A 542 -17.35 -4.77 -11.13
N MET A 543 -16.23 -5.36 -11.53
CA MET A 543 -16.24 -6.30 -12.64
C MET A 543 -15.45 -7.55 -12.30
N VAL A 544 -16.11 -8.69 -12.39
CA VAL A 544 -15.52 -9.98 -12.05
C VAL A 544 -15.18 -10.72 -13.33
N ASP A 545 -13.91 -11.04 -13.47
CA ASP A 545 -13.43 -11.89 -14.56
C ASP A 545 -13.52 -13.37 -14.13
N GLU A 546 -13.95 -14.23 -15.05
CA GLU A 546 -14.01 -15.68 -14.89
C GLU A 546 -14.68 -16.24 -13.62
N ILE A 547 -16.00 -16.10 -13.50
CA ILE A 547 -16.76 -16.91 -12.53
C ILE A 547 -16.90 -18.35 -13.02
N LYS A 548 -16.47 -19.32 -12.20
CA LYS A 548 -16.71 -20.76 -12.39
C LYS A 548 -17.46 -21.36 -11.19
N THR A 549 -18.40 -22.24 -11.47
CA THR A 549 -19.38 -22.80 -10.53
C THR A 549 -18.91 -23.99 -9.73
N ASP A 550 -17.82 -24.64 -10.15
CA ASP A 550 -17.49 -26.03 -9.75
C ASP A 550 -17.37 -26.25 -8.23
N GLU A 551 -17.25 -25.18 -7.41
CA GLU A 551 -17.15 -25.32 -5.95
C GLU A 551 -18.02 -24.38 -5.08
N ASN A 552 -18.88 -23.50 -5.62
CA ASN A 552 -19.56 -22.49 -4.76
C ASN A 552 -20.96 -22.06 -5.22
N ARG A 553 -22.00 -22.88 -4.98
CA ARG A 553 -23.39 -22.35 -4.92
C ARG A 553 -23.52 -21.22 -3.89
N ASP A 554 -22.69 -21.26 -2.85
CA ASP A 554 -22.62 -20.24 -1.80
C ASP A 554 -22.21 -18.86 -2.33
N LEU A 555 -21.41 -18.79 -3.39
CA LEU A 555 -20.99 -17.51 -4.00
C LEU A 555 -22.19 -16.68 -4.47
N VAL A 556 -23.21 -17.34 -5.03
CA VAL A 556 -24.42 -16.63 -5.47
C VAL A 556 -25.15 -16.00 -4.29
N GLU A 557 -25.23 -16.69 -3.16
CA GLU A 557 -25.84 -16.14 -1.94
C GLU A 557 -25.04 -14.96 -1.40
N VAL A 558 -23.70 -15.02 -1.46
CA VAL A 558 -22.81 -13.91 -1.08
C VAL A 558 -22.97 -12.69 -2.00
N LEU A 559 -23.14 -12.89 -3.30
CA LEU A 559 -23.26 -11.80 -4.28
C LEU A 559 -24.63 -11.10 -4.25
N LYS A 560 -25.69 -11.77 -3.79
CA LYS A 560 -27.05 -11.19 -3.73
C LYS A 560 -27.10 -9.83 -3.03
N PRO A 561 -26.62 -9.68 -1.78
CA PRO A 561 -26.60 -8.38 -1.11
C PRO A 561 -25.66 -7.40 -1.80
N PHE A 562 -24.51 -7.85 -2.34
CA PHE A 562 -23.56 -6.97 -3.02
C PHE A 562 -24.16 -6.28 -4.25
N ILE A 563 -25.06 -6.98 -4.96
CA ILE A 563 -25.78 -6.46 -6.12
C ILE A 563 -26.93 -5.54 -5.70
N THR A 564 -27.65 -5.83 -4.61
CA THR A 564 -28.90 -5.10 -4.28
C THR A 564 -28.74 -4.00 -3.24
N GLU A 565 -27.87 -4.16 -2.26
CA GLU A 565 -27.77 -3.25 -1.12
C GLU A 565 -26.88 -2.03 -1.43
N ILE A 566 -27.31 -0.87 -0.90
CA ILE A 566 -26.58 0.40 -0.99
C ILE A 566 -25.75 0.71 0.25
N GLU A 567 -25.99 -0.02 1.35
CA GLU A 567 -25.22 0.04 2.59
C GLU A 567 -25.00 -1.39 3.09
N MET A 568 -23.78 -1.68 3.55
CA MET A 568 -23.43 -3.00 4.07
C MET A 568 -22.44 -2.88 5.23
N GLU A 569 -22.36 -3.94 6.03
CA GLU A 569 -21.29 -4.07 7.01
C GLU A 569 -19.96 -4.27 6.29
N ILE A 570 -19.05 -3.32 6.49
CA ILE A 570 -17.70 -3.32 5.98
C ILE A 570 -16.74 -3.74 7.10
N GLU A 571 -15.91 -4.74 6.82
CA GLU A 571 -14.84 -5.20 7.70
C GLU A 571 -13.50 -5.21 6.94
N GLY A 572 -12.57 -4.41 7.44
CA GLY A 572 -11.18 -4.38 7.00
C GLY A 572 -10.29 -5.26 7.87
N LYS A 573 -9.16 -5.72 7.31
CA LYS A 573 -8.20 -6.55 8.07
C LYS A 573 -7.60 -5.73 9.21
N GLY A 574 -7.90 -6.13 10.46
CA GLY A 574 -7.41 -5.44 11.66
C GLY A 574 -8.18 -4.15 11.99
N SER A 575 -9.37 -3.94 11.41
CA SER A 575 -10.26 -2.83 11.75
C SER A 575 -11.59 -3.32 12.30
N ASN A 576 -12.26 -2.50 13.11
CA ASN A 576 -13.62 -2.82 13.56
C ASN A 576 -14.59 -2.82 12.38
N GLN A 577 -15.59 -3.70 12.45
CA GLN A 577 -16.70 -3.73 11.51
C GLN A 577 -17.55 -2.46 11.66
N ARG A 578 -18.00 -1.89 10.54
CA ARG A 578 -18.91 -0.73 10.52
C ARG A 578 -19.85 -0.78 9.33
N MET A 579 -20.99 -0.09 9.42
CA MET A 579 -21.79 0.18 8.23
C MET A 579 -21.03 1.13 7.28
N GLY A 580 -21.10 0.84 5.98
CA GLY A 580 -20.49 1.67 4.93
C GLY A 580 -21.33 1.69 3.66
N ASP A 581 -21.22 2.78 2.89
CA ASP A 581 -21.93 2.95 1.63
C ASP A 581 -21.31 2.04 0.55
N THR A 582 -22.16 1.27 -0.15
CA THR A 582 -21.79 0.37 -1.25
C THR A 582 -22.60 0.65 -2.52
N PRO A 583 -22.50 1.86 -3.09
CA PRO A 583 -23.33 2.28 -4.22
C PRO A 583 -22.92 1.64 -5.56
N GLY A 584 -21.84 0.85 -5.59
CA GLY A 584 -21.28 0.33 -6.83
C GLY A 584 -22.07 -0.80 -7.48
N ASN A 585 -22.14 -0.79 -8.81
CA ASN A 585 -22.83 -1.78 -9.63
C ASN A 585 -21.89 -2.87 -10.16
N TRP A 586 -22.44 -3.96 -10.69
CA TRP A 586 -21.70 -5.19 -10.95
C TRP A 586 -21.80 -5.67 -12.39
N LEU A 587 -20.73 -6.23 -12.94
CA LEU A 587 -20.73 -6.93 -14.22
C LEU A 587 -19.86 -8.18 -14.12
N PHE A 588 -20.31 -9.27 -14.73
CA PHE A 588 -19.65 -10.57 -14.62
C PHE A 588 -19.28 -11.11 -16.01
N PHE A 589 -18.08 -11.68 -16.13
CA PHE A 589 -17.67 -12.49 -17.26
C PHE A 589 -17.55 -13.96 -16.87
N SER A 590 -17.94 -14.85 -17.79
CA SER A 590 -17.62 -16.27 -17.70
C SER A 590 -17.42 -16.90 -19.06
N ASN A 591 -16.69 -18.01 -19.09
CA ASN A 591 -16.59 -18.89 -20.26
C ASN A 591 -17.58 -20.07 -20.15
N HIS A 592 -18.19 -20.29 -18.99
CA HIS A 592 -19.07 -21.42 -18.69
C HIS A 592 -20.54 -20.98 -18.64
N LYS A 593 -21.44 -21.71 -19.31
CA LYS A 593 -22.87 -21.41 -19.32
C LYS A 593 -23.55 -21.70 -17.97
N ASP A 594 -23.00 -22.58 -17.18
CA ASP A 594 -23.50 -22.92 -15.85
C ASP A 594 -22.87 -22.07 -14.72
N ALA A 595 -22.08 -21.04 -15.06
CA ALA A 595 -21.26 -20.24 -14.14
C ALA A 595 -21.98 -19.62 -12.95
N ILE A 596 -23.27 -19.29 -13.08
CA ILE A 596 -24.11 -18.81 -11.99
C ILE A 596 -25.44 -19.55 -12.10
N PRO A 597 -25.82 -20.39 -11.12
CA PRO A 597 -27.12 -21.04 -11.13
C PRO A 597 -28.22 -19.98 -11.03
N ILE A 598 -29.06 -19.92 -12.07
CA ILE A 598 -30.24 -19.09 -12.10
C ILE A 598 -31.50 -19.92 -11.97
N THR A 599 -32.55 -19.29 -11.44
CA THR A 599 -33.89 -19.89 -11.37
C THR A 599 -34.86 -19.02 -12.14
N LYS A 600 -36.02 -19.57 -12.51
CA LYS A 600 -37.10 -18.83 -13.18
C LYS A 600 -37.54 -17.57 -12.43
N ASN A 601 -37.39 -17.54 -11.11
CA ASN A 601 -37.73 -16.40 -10.26
C ASN A 601 -36.52 -15.48 -9.95
N GLY A 602 -35.34 -15.83 -10.47
CA GLY A 602 -34.13 -15.04 -10.39
C GLY A 602 -34.37 -13.63 -10.91
N ARG A 603 -33.89 -12.63 -10.15
CA ARG A 603 -34.12 -11.21 -10.49
C ARG A 603 -32.86 -10.35 -10.55
N ARG A 604 -31.70 -10.94 -10.25
CA ARG A 604 -30.43 -10.23 -9.99
C ARG A 604 -29.37 -10.42 -11.07
N TYR A 605 -29.56 -11.35 -12.01
CA TYR A 605 -28.61 -11.63 -13.09
C TYR A 605 -29.31 -11.51 -14.44
N CYS A 606 -28.78 -10.63 -15.29
CA CYS A 606 -29.20 -10.48 -16.68
C CYS A 606 -28.24 -11.26 -17.56
N ILE A 607 -28.68 -12.39 -18.11
CA ILE A 607 -27.79 -13.35 -18.76
C ILE A 607 -27.67 -13.04 -20.25
N LEU A 608 -26.44 -12.93 -20.74
CA LEU A 608 -26.13 -12.61 -22.13
C LEU A 608 -25.13 -13.64 -22.66
N TYR A 609 -25.62 -14.63 -23.40
CA TYR A 609 -24.80 -15.63 -24.07
C TYR A 609 -24.50 -15.16 -25.48
N SER A 610 -23.20 -15.04 -25.78
CA SER A 610 -22.74 -14.87 -27.14
C SER A 610 -22.95 -16.18 -27.91
N PRO A 611 -23.38 -16.17 -29.18
CA PRO A 611 -23.38 -17.39 -29.99
C PRO A 611 -21.95 -17.88 -30.30
N LEU A 612 -20.93 -17.05 -30.08
CA LEU A 612 -19.53 -17.39 -30.29
C LEU A 612 -19.03 -18.21 -29.10
N GLN A 613 -19.09 -19.54 -29.21
CA GLN A 613 -18.76 -20.49 -28.14
C GLN A 613 -17.42 -21.18 -28.36
N THR A 614 -16.87 -21.10 -29.57
CA THR A 614 -15.58 -21.68 -29.96
C THR A 614 -14.69 -20.69 -30.71
N VAL A 615 -13.41 -21.02 -30.90
CA VAL A 615 -12.47 -20.22 -31.70
C VAL A 615 -12.91 -20.21 -33.18
N GLU A 616 -13.49 -21.31 -33.64
CA GLU A 616 -14.06 -21.46 -34.98
C GLU A 616 -15.23 -20.50 -35.19
N ASP A 617 -16.12 -20.34 -34.21
CA ASP A 617 -17.22 -19.37 -34.27
C ASP A 617 -16.70 -17.93 -34.37
N ILE A 618 -15.67 -17.59 -33.59
CA ILE A 618 -15.02 -16.27 -33.62
C ILE A 618 -14.45 -16.00 -35.03
N ALA A 619 -13.75 -16.98 -35.60
CA ALA A 619 -13.21 -16.87 -36.96
C ALA A 619 -14.33 -16.74 -38.01
N ALA A 620 -15.40 -17.54 -37.90
CA ALA A 620 -16.56 -17.50 -38.79
C ALA A 620 -17.31 -16.15 -38.71
N ALA A 621 -17.33 -15.51 -37.55
CA ALA A 621 -17.86 -14.16 -37.36
C ALA A 621 -16.95 -13.07 -37.94
N GLY A 622 -15.81 -13.42 -38.52
CA GLY A 622 -14.82 -12.49 -39.07
C GLY A 622 -14.02 -11.75 -37.99
N MET A 623 -13.94 -12.31 -36.77
CA MET A 623 -13.25 -11.72 -35.63
C MET A 623 -11.86 -12.34 -35.43
N GLY A 624 -11.08 -12.46 -36.50
CA GLY A 624 -9.70 -12.95 -36.43
C GLY A 624 -8.73 -11.93 -35.81
N GLN A 625 -7.44 -12.29 -35.75
CA GLN A 625 -6.39 -11.44 -35.18
C GLN A 625 -6.43 -9.99 -35.69
N ARG A 626 -6.45 -9.80 -37.01
CA ARG A 626 -6.50 -8.46 -37.63
C ARG A 626 -7.70 -7.62 -37.17
N TYR A 627 -8.87 -8.25 -37.02
CA TYR A 627 -10.06 -7.55 -36.55
C TYR A 627 -9.85 -6.99 -35.14
N PHE A 628 -9.25 -7.78 -34.24
CA PHE A 628 -8.96 -7.34 -32.89
C PHE A 628 -7.82 -6.33 -32.84
N ASP A 629 -6.79 -6.48 -33.67
CA ASP A 629 -5.71 -5.48 -33.79
C ASP A 629 -6.29 -4.13 -34.20
N ASP A 630 -7.16 -4.10 -35.22
CA ASP A 630 -7.83 -2.88 -35.69
C ASP A 630 -8.75 -2.30 -34.59
N LEU A 631 -9.52 -3.13 -33.89
CA LEU A 631 -10.40 -2.70 -32.81
C LEU A 631 -9.61 -2.10 -31.63
N TYR A 632 -8.55 -2.78 -31.16
CA TYR A 632 -7.73 -2.30 -30.04
C TYR A 632 -6.86 -1.11 -30.43
N SER A 633 -6.37 -1.05 -31.67
CA SER A 633 -5.72 0.13 -32.21
C SER A 633 -6.68 1.31 -32.24
N TRP A 634 -7.94 1.12 -32.64
CA TRP A 634 -8.93 2.20 -32.65
C TRP A 634 -9.32 2.65 -31.23
N LEU A 635 -9.60 1.71 -30.33
CA LEU A 635 -9.89 1.99 -28.92
C LEU A 635 -8.75 2.81 -28.30
N GLY A 636 -7.51 2.37 -28.54
CA GLY A 636 -6.29 2.92 -27.96
C GLY A 636 -6.14 2.56 -26.48
N ASP A 637 -4.89 2.50 -26.02
CA ASP A 637 -4.51 2.52 -24.61
C ASP A 637 -3.01 2.88 -24.49
N GLU A 638 -2.48 2.85 -23.25
CA GLU A 638 -1.05 3.11 -22.99
C GLU A 638 -0.11 2.17 -23.77
N ALA A 639 -0.53 0.93 -24.04
CA ALA A 639 0.27 -0.07 -24.75
C ALA A 639 0.07 -0.01 -26.28
N ASN A 640 -1.05 0.54 -26.74
CA ASN A 640 -1.48 0.62 -28.14
C ASN A 640 -1.43 2.07 -28.64
N GLY A 641 -0.22 2.63 -28.73
CA GLY A 641 0.02 3.96 -29.32
C GLY A 641 -0.23 5.15 -28.39
N GLY A 642 -0.57 4.92 -27.12
CA GLY A 642 -0.65 5.98 -26.09
C GLY A 642 -1.83 6.94 -26.24
N HIS A 643 -2.80 6.65 -27.12
CA HIS A 643 -4.02 7.43 -27.29
C HIS A 643 -5.23 6.68 -26.71
N PHE A 644 -6.34 7.41 -26.52
CA PHE A 644 -7.59 6.84 -25.99
C PHE A 644 -8.81 7.19 -26.88
N THR A 645 -8.58 7.60 -28.13
CA THR A 645 -9.60 8.14 -29.04
C THR A 645 -10.88 7.32 -29.09
N GLY A 646 -10.81 6.01 -29.39
CA GLY A 646 -12.02 5.18 -29.47
C GLY A 646 -12.70 5.03 -28.11
N ILE A 647 -11.94 4.88 -27.02
CA ILE A 647 -12.50 4.84 -25.65
C ILE A 647 -13.21 6.15 -25.28
N GLU A 648 -12.62 7.31 -25.60
CA GLU A 648 -13.21 8.63 -25.37
C GLU A 648 -14.51 8.82 -26.19
N ILE A 649 -14.54 8.31 -27.42
CA ILE A 649 -15.71 8.33 -28.31
C ILE A 649 -16.84 7.47 -27.74
N VAL A 650 -16.56 6.24 -27.35
CA VAL A 650 -17.59 5.36 -26.78
C VAL A 650 -18.07 5.90 -25.43
N THR A 651 -17.19 6.49 -24.63
CA THR A 651 -17.57 7.16 -23.38
C THR A 651 -18.52 8.33 -23.63
N HIS A 652 -18.23 9.17 -24.63
CA HIS A 652 -19.13 10.24 -25.06
C HIS A 652 -20.48 9.71 -25.53
N TYR A 653 -20.48 8.62 -26.32
CA TYR A 653 -21.71 7.97 -26.77
C TYR A 653 -22.56 7.48 -25.58
N LEU A 654 -21.94 6.80 -24.59
CA LEU A 654 -22.64 6.31 -23.39
C LEU A 654 -23.17 7.46 -22.52
N MET A 655 -22.42 8.55 -22.38
CA MET A 655 -22.86 9.75 -21.65
C MET A 655 -24.08 10.43 -22.28
N ASN A 656 -24.25 10.32 -23.60
CA ASN A 656 -25.36 10.94 -24.32
C ASN A 656 -26.48 9.95 -24.70
N TYR A 657 -26.33 8.67 -24.37
CA TYR A 657 -27.33 7.66 -24.65
C TYR A 657 -28.66 7.99 -23.94
N PRO A 658 -29.83 7.82 -24.59
CA PRO A 658 -31.14 8.22 -24.03
C PRO A 658 -31.64 7.23 -22.97
N VAL A 659 -30.96 7.20 -21.82
CA VAL A 659 -31.37 6.48 -20.62
C VAL A 659 -31.59 7.46 -19.47
N GLU A 660 -32.71 7.28 -18.78
CA GLU A 660 -33.12 8.10 -17.63
C GLU A 660 -32.59 7.54 -16.31
N ARG A 661 -32.46 8.41 -15.30
CA ARG A 661 -32.07 8.00 -13.95
C ARG A 661 -33.15 7.09 -13.35
N GLY A 662 -32.81 5.84 -13.12
CA GLY A 662 -33.77 4.84 -12.63
C GLY A 662 -34.71 4.30 -13.73
N GLY A 663 -34.40 4.56 -15.01
CA GLY A 663 -35.14 4.02 -16.15
C GLY A 663 -34.93 2.52 -16.37
N LEU A 664 -33.95 1.92 -15.69
CA LEU A 664 -33.73 0.47 -15.73
C LEU A 664 -34.70 -0.26 -14.79
N PRO A 665 -35.18 -1.45 -15.16
CA PRO A 665 -36.10 -2.20 -14.31
C PRO A 665 -35.43 -2.67 -13.01
N ASN A 666 -36.21 -2.82 -11.94
CA ASN A 666 -35.73 -3.36 -10.65
C ASN A 666 -35.48 -4.88 -10.67
N ARG A 667 -35.85 -5.56 -11.75
CA ARG A 667 -35.59 -6.98 -11.99
C ARG A 667 -34.80 -7.09 -13.29
N ALA A 668 -33.82 -7.99 -13.29
CA ALA A 668 -33.08 -8.35 -14.49
C ALA A 668 -34.04 -8.58 -15.67
N PRO A 669 -33.85 -7.89 -16.81
CA PRO A 669 -34.64 -8.11 -18.01
C PRO A 669 -34.55 -9.56 -18.50
N VAL A 670 -35.60 -10.00 -19.19
CA VAL A 670 -35.55 -11.25 -19.96
C VAL A 670 -34.79 -10.97 -21.25
N THR A 671 -33.79 -11.80 -21.52
CA THR A 671 -32.91 -11.77 -22.70
C THR A 671 -33.16 -12.98 -23.58
N SER A 672 -32.55 -13.00 -24.77
CA SER A 672 -32.59 -14.17 -25.66
C SER A 672 -32.03 -15.44 -24.99
N SER A 673 -31.07 -15.28 -24.06
CA SER A 673 -30.39 -16.39 -23.36
C SER A 673 -31.08 -16.85 -22.07
N THR A 674 -32.16 -16.18 -21.63
CA THR A 674 -32.76 -16.46 -20.31
C THR A 674 -33.32 -17.89 -20.21
N ALA A 675 -33.97 -18.38 -21.25
CA ALA A 675 -34.56 -19.73 -21.24
C ALA A 675 -33.47 -20.81 -21.19
N GLU A 676 -32.45 -20.69 -22.04
CA GLU A 676 -31.28 -21.58 -22.07
C GLU A 676 -30.54 -21.57 -20.73
N ALA A 677 -30.30 -20.40 -20.15
CA ALA A 677 -29.59 -20.29 -18.88
C ALA A 677 -30.33 -20.96 -17.70
N ILE A 678 -31.68 -20.95 -17.71
CA ILE A 678 -32.50 -21.67 -16.72
C ILE A 678 -32.33 -23.19 -16.88
N GLU A 679 -32.20 -23.66 -18.12
CA GLU A 679 -32.00 -25.06 -18.44
C GLU A 679 -30.61 -25.55 -18.02
N GLU A 680 -29.56 -24.79 -18.35
CA GLU A 680 -28.17 -25.06 -17.95
C GLU A 680 -27.99 -25.04 -16.43
N SER A 681 -28.81 -24.26 -15.72
CA SER A 681 -28.76 -24.17 -14.24
C SER A 681 -29.46 -25.33 -13.51
N ARG A 682 -30.09 -26.27 -14.24
CA ARG A 682 -30.77 -27.42 -13.63
C ARG A 682 -29.74 -28.32 -12.95
N GLY A 683 -29.99 -28.67 -11.68
CA GLY A 683 -29.22 -29.70 -11.01
C GLY A 683 -29.48 -31.08 -11.62
N TRP A 684 -28.66 -32.05 -11.23
CA TRP A 684 -28.75 -33.42 -11.74
C TRP A 684 -30.13 -34.07 -11.54
N LEU A 685 -30.82 -33.74 -10.44
CA LEU A 685 -32.14 -34.30 -10.14
C LEU A 685 -33.19 -33.68 -11.05
N GLU A 686 -33.12 -32.36 -11.23
CA GLU A 686 -33.95 -31.61 -12.15
C GLU A 686 -33.77 -32.09 -13.60
N GLN A 687 -32.54 -32.34 -14.03
CA GLN A 687 -32.23 -32.88 -15.36
C GLN A 687 -32.86 -34.27 -15.57
N ILE A 688 -32.68 -35.19 -14.63
CA ILE A 688 -33.28 -36.54 -14.69
C ILE A 688 -34.81 -36.46 -14.78
N ILE A 689 -35.44 -35.59 -13.98
CA ILE A 689 -36.90 -35.42 -14.01
C ILE A 689 -37.33 -34.87 -15.38
N ALA A 690 -36.63 -33.86 -15.90
CA ALA A 690 -36.96 -33.27 -17.19
C ALA A 690 -36.85 -34.28 -18.34
N GLU A 691 -35.76 -35.05 -18.41
CA GLU A 691 -35.54 -36.11 -19.41
C GLU A 691 -36.61 -37.21 -19.31
N ALA A 692 -36.97 -37.63 -18.09
CA ALA A 692 -38.01 -38.64 -17.88
C ALA A 692 -39.40 -38.16 -18.32
N VAL A 693 -39.69 -36.86 -18.15
CA VAL A 693 -40.93 -36.24 -18.65
C VAL A 693 -40.92 -36.17 -20.18
N GLU A 694 -39.81 -35.75 -20.78
CA GLU A 694 -39.66 -35.62 -22.23
C GLU A 694 -39.76 -36.97 -22.95
N THR A 695 -39.11 -38.00 -22.40
CA THR A 695 -39.18 -39.38 -22.91
C THR A 695 -40.53 -40.06 -22.63
N GLY A 696 -41.44 -39.40 -21.90
CA GLY A 696 -42.73 -39.96 -21.53
C GLY A 696 -42.58 -41.26 -20.74
N ARG A 697 -41.64 -41.32 -19.80
CA ARG A 697 -41.39 -42.49 -18.97
C ARG A 697 -42.54 -42.73 -17.98
N THR A 698 -42.83 -44.01 -17.68
CA THR A 698 -43.75 -44.40 -16.60
C THR A 698 -43.42 -43.65 -15.31
N GLY A 699 -44.42 -42.99 -14.73
CA GLY A 699 -44.26 -42.13 -13.55
C GLY A 699 -43.99 -40.64 -13.83
N PHE A 700 -43.86 -40.22 -15.10
CA PHE A 700 -43.51 -38.85 -15.54
C PHE A 700 -44.41 -38.29 -16.68
N ARG A 701 -45.52 -38.96 -17.00
CA ARG A 701 -46.37 -38.66 -18.16
C ARG A 701 -47.46 -37.63 -17.87
N GLY A 702 -47.94 -36.95 -18.92
CA GLY A 702 -49.17 -36.17 -18.87
C GLY A 702 -49.16 -35.00 -17.89
N GLY A 703 -47.98 -34.43 -17.61
CA GLY A 703 -47.81 -33.36 -16.63
C GLY A 703 -47.84 -33.83 -15.18
N TRP A 704 -47.54 -35.11 -14.94
CA TRP A 704 -47.44 -35.72 -13.61
C TRP A 704 -46.05 -36.25 -13.33
N VAL A 705 -45.61 -36.18 -12.07
CA VAL A 705 -44.39 -36.84 -11.58
C VAL A 705 -44.69 -37.60 -10.30
N SER A 706 -44.23 -38.86 -10.20
CA SER A 706 -44.37 -39.70 -9.01
C SER A 706 -43.05 -39.83 -8.24
N THR A 707 -43.10 -39.84 -6.91
CA THR A 707 -41.89 -40.06 -6.09
C THR A 707 -41.27 -41.44 -6.32
N LYS A 708 -42.09 -42.43 -6.67
CA LYS A 708 -41.63 -43.79 -6.95
C LYS A 708 -40.84 -43.83 -8.27
N GLY A 709 -41.36 -43.21 -9.33
CA GLY A 709 -40.66 -43.10 -10.61
C GLY A 709 -39.30 -42.41 -10.46
N VAL A 710 -39.22 -41.34 -9.66
CA VAL A 710 -37.94 -40.68 -9.36
C VAL A 710 -36.98 -41.60 -8.59
N ALA A 711 -37.48 -42.34 -7.60
CA ALA A 711 -36.67 -43.30 -6.85
C ALA A 711 -36.15 -44.46 -7.73
N GLU A 712 -36.94 -44.91 -8.70
CA GLU A 712 -36.54 -45.94 -9.67
C GLU A 712 -35.42 -45.45 -10.58
N ILE A 713 -35.54 -44.25 -11.16
CA ILE A 713 -34.47 -43.69 -11.99
C ILE A 713 -33.18 -43.49 -11.18
N CYS A 714 -33.29 -42.98 -9.94
CA CYS A 714 -32.13 -42.84 -9.08
C CYS A 714 -31.42 -44.19 -8.86
N ARG A 715 -32.18 -45.26 -8.59
CA ARG A 715 -31.60 -46.61 -8.40
C ARG A 715 -30.96 -47.15 -9.68
N GLU A 716 -31.60 -46.99 -10.83
CA GLU A 716 -31.06 -47.43 -12.13
C GLU A 716 -29.74 -46.74 -12.48
N GLN A 717 -29.62 -45.46 -12.15
CA GLN A 717 -28.41 -44.67 -12.37
C GLN A 717 -27.39 -44.81 -11.23
N GLY A 718 -27.60 -45.72 -10.27
CA GLY A 718 -26.69 -45.92 -9.13
C GLY A 718 -26.60 -44.74 -8.16
N ARG A 719 -27.59 -43.84 -8.15
CA ARG A 719 -27.66 -42.65 -7.29
C ARG A 719 -28.52 -42.89 -6.06
N ALA A 720 -28.14 -42.27 -4.94
CA ALA A 720 -28.96 -42.29 -3.73
C ALA A 720 -30.30 -41.58 -3.97
N VAL A 721 -31.39 -42.18 -3.49
CA VAL A 721 -32.73 -41.58 -3.60
C VAL A 721 -32.79 -40.30 -2.75
N PRO A 722 -33.11 -39.13 -3.33
CA PRO A 722 -33.18 -37.86 -2.60
C PRO A 722 -34.22 -37.89 -1.48
N SER A 723 -33.97 -37.12 -0.42
CA SER A 723 -34.97 -36.95 0.64
C SER A 723 -36.27 -36.35 0.09
N THR A 724 -37.40 -36.64 0.74
CA THR A 724 -38.71 -36.05 0.38
C THR A 724 -38.65 -34.52 0.33
N LYS A 725 -37.88 -33.87 1.20
CA LYS A 725 -37.71 -32.40 1.21
C LYS A 725 -36.97 -31.91 -0.04
N THR A 726 -35.88 -32.59 -0.41
CA THR A 726 -35.09 -32.29 -1.62
C THR A 726 -35.94 -32.47 -2.88
N LEU A 727 -36.69 -33.56 -2.95
CA LEU A 727 -37.54 -33.87 -4.10
C LEU A 727 -38.70 -32.87 -4.25
N ASN A 728 -39.35 -32.49 -3.15
CA ASN A 728 -40.38 -31.45 -3.16
C ASN A 728 -39.82 -30.11 -3.70
N LYS A 729 -38.60 -29.75 -3.31
CA LYS A 729 -37.94 -28.52 -3.76
C LYS A 729 -37.68 -28.56 -5.27
N ALA A 730 -37.02 -29.60 -5.77
CA ALA A 730 -36.70 -29.78 -7.19
C ALA A 730 -37.96 -29.75 -8.07
N LEU A 731 -39.00 -30.48 -7.66
CA LEU A 731 -40.28 -30.51 -8.38
C LEU A 731 -40.99 -29.15 -8.37
N SER A 732 -40.99 -28.46 -7.23
CA SER A 732 -41.59 -27.12 -7.14
C SER A 732 -40.87 -26.10 -8.02
N GLU A 733 -39.54 -26.17 -8.11
CA GLU A 733 -38.72 -25.30 -8.96
C GLU A 733 -39.00 -25.54 -10.47
N GLN A 734 -39.41 -26.76 -10.83
CA GLN A 734 -39.89 -27.10 -12.17
C GLN A 734 -41.39 -26.84 -12.39
N GLY A 735 -42.08 -26.23 -11.41
CA GLY A 735 -43.50 -25.89 -11.51
C GLY A 735 -44.46 -27.04 -11.19
N TYR A 736 -43.98 -28.14 -10.62
CA TYR A 736 -44.82 -29.23 -10.15
C TYR A 736 -45.29 -29.00 -8.72
N HIS A 737 -46.60 -29.09 -8.50
CA HIS A 737 -47.24 -28.94 -7.20
C HIS A 737 -47.55 -30.31 -6.60
N LYS A 738 -47.29 -30.48 -5.29
CA LYS A 738 -47.68 -31.70 -4.57
C LYS A 738 -49.20 -31.81 -4.50
N ILE A 739 -49.77 -32.88 -5.06
CA ILE A 739 -51.22 -33.07 -5.13
C ILE A 739 -51.70 -34.02 -4.03
N GLY A 740 -51.04 -35.16 -3.80
CA GLY A 740 -51.49 -36.12 -2.80
C GLY A 740 -50.79 -37.48 -2.90
N ARG A 741 -51.29 -38.47 -2.17
CA ARG A 741 -50.84 -39.87 -2.30
C ARG A 741 -51.69 -40.58 -3.35
N VAL A 742 -51.04 -41.37 -4.19
CA VAL A 742 -51.65 -42.20 -5.23
C VAL A 742 -51.14 -43.63 -5.06
N LYS A 743 -52.05 -44.61 -5.21
CA LYS A 743 -51.72 -46.02 -5.08
C LYS A 743 -51.23 -46.56 -6.43
N ILE A 744 -50.01 -47.10 -6.47
CA ILE A 744 -49.40 -47.65 -7.69
C ILE A 744 -49.33 -49.17 -7.56
N GLY A 745 -50.30 -49.88 -8.15
CA GLY A 745 -50.35 -51.35 -8.15
C GLY A 745 -50.62 -51.99 -6.78
N ALA A 746 -50.14 -53.22 -6.59
CA ALA A 746 -50.41 -54.06 -5.41
C ALA A 746 -49.60 -53.66 -4.16
N ASP A 747 -48.58 -52.80 -4.28
CA ASP A 747 -47.67 -52.45 -3.18
C ASP A 747 -47.41 -50.93 -3.07
N ARG A 748 -48.01 -50.33 -2.02
CA ARG A 748 -47.79 -49.04 -1.32
C ARG A 748 -47.86 -47.68 -2.07
N ASP A 749 -48.39 -46.70 -1.32
CA ASP A 749 -48.62 -45.29 -1.66
C ASP A 749 -47.36 -44.55 -2.18
N SER A 750 -47.49 -43.81 -3.29
CA SER A 750 -46.49 -42.82 -3.77
C SER A 750 -47.09 -41.41 -3.74
N TYR A 751 -46.27 -40.37 -3.52
CA TYR A 751 -46.76 -39.01 -3.71
C TYR A 751 -46.73 -38.63 -5.18
N ALA A 752 -47.81 -38.03 -5.66
CA ALA A 752 -47.93 -37.49 -7.01
C ALA A 752 -47.87 -35.96 -7.01
N TYR A 753 -47.22 -35.43 -8.04
CA TYR A 753 -47.07 -34.01 -8.29
C TYR A 753 -47.58 -33.69 -9.70
N SER A 754 -48.14 -32.49 -9.89
CA SER A 754 -48.61 -32.06 -11.20
C SER A 754 -48.32 -30.59 -11.48
N VAL A 755 -48.09 -30.27 -12.75
CA VAL A 755 -47.97 -28.87 -13.23
C VAL A 755 -49.26 -28.06 -13.03
N ASN A 756 -50.42 -28.72 -12.92
CA ASN A 756 -51.69 -28.06 -12.62
C ASN A 756 -52.09 -28.30 -11.15
N ARG A 757 -52.07 -27.24 -10.35
CA ARG A 757 -52.40 -27.26 -8.91
C ARG A 757 -53.84 -27.72 -8.63
N ASN A 758 -54.75 -27.57 -9.59
CA ASN A 758 -56.17 -27.89 -9.44
C ASN A 758 -56.54 -29.30 -9.93
N ASN A 759 -55.55 -30.14 -10.29
CA ASN A 759 -55.83 -31.48 -10.74
C ASN A 759 -56.42 -32.34 -9.61
N PRO A 760 -57.59 -32.97 -9.81
CA PRO A 760 -58.23 -33.79 -8.78
C PRO A 760 -57.44 -35.08 -8.54
N ILE A 761 -57.28 -35.46 -7.26
CA ILE A 761 -56.63 -36.71 -6.81
C ILE A 761 -57.38 -37.96 -7.31
N PHE A 762 -58.66 -37.83 -7.66
CA PHE A 762 -59.65 -38.93 -7.61
C PHE A 762 -60.06 -39.58 -8.93
N ASN A 763 -59.38 -39.36 -10.06
CA ASN A 763 -59.69 -40.13 -11.27
C ASN A 763 -58.79 -41.35 -11.41
N TYR A 764 -59.39 -42.55 -11.35
CA TYR A 764 -58.75 -43.84 -11.63
C TYR A 764 -58.06 -43.84 -13.02
N GLU A 765 -58.58 -43.06 -13.98
CA GLU A 765 -57.97 -42.82 -15.29
C GLU A 765 -56.67 -41.99 -15.23
N VAL A 766 -56.53 -41.06 -14.27
CA VAL A 766 -55.29 -40.29 -14.06
C VAL A 766 -54.24 -41.16 -13.38
N ALA A 767 -54.65 -42.06 -12.47
CA ALA A 767 -53.76 -43.06 -11.89
C ALA A 767 -53.19 -44.03 -12.93
N GLN A 768 -53.95 -44.38 -13.99
CA GLN A 768 -53.45 -45.17 -15.10
C GLN A 768 -52.50 -44.40 -16.03
N ARG A 769 -52.63 -43.08 -16.15
CA ARG A 769 -51.68 -42.24 -16.91
C ARG A 769 -50.33 -42.03 -16.19
N ILE A 770 -50.30 -42.26 -14.88
CA ILE A 770 -49.08 -42.27 -14.06
C ILE A 770 -48.30 -43.60 -14.26
N ILE A 771 -48.94 -44.65 -14.78
CA ILE A 771 -48.34 -45.96 -15.14
C ILE A 771 -47.72 -45.93 -16.55
#